data_AF-A0A7X7S574-F1
#
_entry.id   AF-A0A7X7S574-F1
#
_cell.length_a   1.000
_cell.length_b   1.000
_cell.length_c   1.000
_cell.angle_alpha   90.00
_cell.angle_beta   90.00
_cell.angle_gamma   90.00
#
_symmetry.space_group_name_H-M   'P 1'
#
loop_
_entity.id
_entity.type
_entity.pdbx_description
1 polymer ?
#
loop_
_entity_poly.entity_id
_entity_poly.type
_entity_poly.pdbx_seq_one_letter_code
_entity_poly.pdbx_strand_id
1 'polypeptide(L)'
;MKPRSHPPTPNAARRRRRIGAAAAAALVATSLAAGVATADDPEDLGNATDYGIEPSPSGTVVQEGALSGTPRVASAYFVQLAGKSVVEGASAQAVSAQQESFLQEAAALGATVEVRQTYRNLWNGVSVDASETDLAALAGASQVEAIFPVYLVDAPEVDPDSMAPMMASAIGMTGVDEAHAMGFTGAGLKIGIIDTGIDVDHPDFAGGGTPTDGLHPNWRTSQIQYGLDLVGDSFNADYTSDAYDPVPVPDVNPDDCYGHGTHVAGIAAGNGDPAAGGVVGVAPDAVLGSYRVFGCGGSTTAEIMLAAMERTYEDGMDVVNMSIGSSFMTWKQYPTAVAGDALSDAGVVVVASIGNSGADGLYSAGAPGVGEKVIGVASYDNVQITVNSVTISPDDTPVGYVNATGAAPTPTEGTTVLSRLGDPGSPEAMACVPITTDLTDTTVIIQRGLHPDHPTCDATFYNKARQGQEAGAEAVIIYNNVAGLINPTVEPPTPADPPITIPVIFIQQSDGVLIDGRIVAGETTMTWTDEVTSLPSPTGGLISSFSSYGMTAELELKPDLGAPGGNIMSAYPLEAGGYATLGGTSMASPHVAGAVALLLQADPSLTPAEVRDTLQNHADPALWSLNPGAGLLEGAFRQGAGLVDVDDAILATTSISPGALALGEGEAGPHTVSVSVTNDGDAPVTYAIANNAETVAVGPPSTAPGYFYDPAEMSGPTEVTVGAGETTVVELTFTPPASTHRMYSGWVTFTPAEGDPLRVPYAGLSGDYQGIEVLTAGASGVLPVLGQLVECDRLIGVDCVKDGSWNIFPDTGAGDEPVYTLVDGDVPTILAHLAHQSRSATLTAYEANADGSQGAEVGVVVTQDYLARSATTGSFEALTWDGTVEGEVVSDGKYILELSVLKALGDPANPAHTETFTSEPFTIGSEATDPTSPEVIRYTGDDRFATAARIAAETAPGVETVYIATGLDYPDALAGAARAGSEGAPVLLVRADSIPAATRFELSRLEPQNIVVLGGDTVIQGSVASALRDFTDGDVTRVSGLDRYDTAVQISAVHDPGVDTVYVATGTEFPDALAGAARAGALDGPVLLVKQDRIPATTRAELERLTPGNIVLLGGTEAISAGVEADLGALGTVDRVSGIDRYATAAAISQDYEPGTGVAFVATGLDFPDALAGAARAGHLEGPVLLVKPDRIPRATLAELERLEARQIVILGGFTAVSADVEAQIAALIYGD
;
A
#
# COMPACT_ATOMS: atom_id res chain seq x y z
N MET A 1 63.24 35.55 13.95
CA MET A 1 63.55 35.21 15.36
C MET A 1 62.71 34.01 15.74
N LYS A 2 63.31 33.05 16.43
CA LYS A 2 62.81 31.70 16.68
C LYS A 2 61.43 31.62 17.37
N PRO A 3 60.66 30.56 17.08
CA PRO A 3 59.38 30.22 17.71
C PRO A 3 59.59 29.49 19.04
N ARG A 4 58.62 29.60 19.96
CA ARG A 4 58.50 28.82 21.21
C ARG A 4 57.01 28.62 21.49
N SER A 5 56.46 27.45 21.17
CA SER A 5 56.49 26.18 21.92
C SER A 5 55.38 26.08 22.96
N HIS A 6 54.30 25.40 22.59
CA HIS A 6 53.40 24.71 23.52
C HIS A 6 53.78 23.22 23.54
N PRO A 7 54.03 22.67 24.73
CA PRO A 7 53.70 21.27 25.01
C PRO A 7 53.13 21.12 26.44
N PRO A 8 52.74 19.91 26.89
CA PRO A 8 51.95 18.88 26.21
C PRO A 8 50.76 18.41 27.08
N THR A 9 49.80 17.72 26.47
CA THR A 9 48.79 16.89 27.13
C THR A 9 49.47 15.69 27.85
N PRO A 10 49.06 15.33 29.09
CA PRO A 10 49.58 14.16 29.76
C PRO A 10 48.73 12.91 29.48
N ASN A 11 49.40 11.92 28.88
CA ASN A 11 49.09 10.49 28.98
C ASN A 11 48.87 10.06 30.44
N ALA A 12 47.81 9.30 30.73
CA ALA A 12 47.78 8.41 31.89
C ALA A 12 46.83 7.21 31.69
N ALA A 13 47.44 6.10 31.30
CA ALA A 13 46.91 4.75 31.43
C ALA A 13 46.37 4.45 32.84
N ARG A 14 45.21 3.80 32.95
CA ARG A 14 44.80 3.09 34.18
C ARG A 14 44.12 1.74 33.90
N ARG A 15 44.98 0.72 33.90
CA ARG A 15 44.87 -0.55 34.67
C ARG A 15 43.48 -1.17 34.80
N ARG A 16 43.25 -2.19 33.97
CA ARG A 16 42.38 -3.34 34.24
C ARG A 16 42.71 -3.95 35.61
N ARG A 17 41.72 -4.02 36.52
CA ARG A 17 41.74 -4.93 37.67
C ARG A 17 40.79 -6.09 37.38
N ARG A 18 41.40 -7.26 37.24
CA ARG A 18 40.75 -8.57 37.29
C ARG A 18 40.16 -8.78 38.69
N ILE A 19 38.88 -9.16 38.76
CA ILE A 19 38.37 -10.02 39.83
C ILE A 19 37.65 -11.16 39.10
N GLY A 20 38.17 -12.37 39.28
CA GLY A 20 37.58 -13.59 38.75
C GLY A 20 37.08 -14.48 39.88
N ALA A 21 36.06 -15.27 39.51
CA ALA A 21 35.55 -16.51 40.11
C ALA A 21 34.84 -16.34 41.48
N ALA A 22 33.77 -17.07 41.80
CA ALA A 22 33.30 -18.34 41.26
C ALA A 22 31.79 -18.55 41.48
N ALA A 23 31.22 -19.27 40.51
CA ALA A 23 30.07 -20.17 40.50
C ALA A 23 29.28 -20.50 41.78
N ALA A 24 27.95 -20.58 41.63
CA ALA A 24 27.17 -21.74 42.06
C ALA A 24 25.92 -21.90 41.19
N ALA A 25 25.79 -23.06 40.55
CA ALA A 25 24.63 -23.51 39.80
C ALA A 25 23.55 -24.07 40.72
N ALA A 26 22.29 -23.97 40.30
CA ALA A 26 21.25 -24.97 40.58
C ALA A 26 20.12 -24.86 39.54
N LEU A 27 20.08 -25.84 38.61
CA LEU A 27 18.86 -26.25 37.91
C LEU A 27 17.86 -26.83 38.92
N VAL A 28 16.56 -26.56 38.75
CA VAL A 28 15.49 -27.59 38.76
C VAL A 28 14.32 -27.10 37.89
N ALA A 29 13.95 -27.94 36.92
CA ALA A 29 12.76 -27.87 36.09
C ALA A 29 11.50 -28.38 36.81
N THR A 30 10.32 -27.90 36.40
CA THR A 30 8.96 -28.54 36.41
C THR A 30 7.92 -27.42 36.33
N SER A 31 6.76 -27.51 35.69
CA SER A 31 6.16 -28.42 34.72
C SER A 31 4.78 -27.84 34.44
N LEU A 32 4.30 -27.97 33.20
CA LEU A 32 2.93 -27.71 32.79
C LEU A 32 1.88 -28.26 33.78
N ALA A 33 0.83 -27.48 34.00
CA ALA A 33 -0.48 -27.99 34.37
C ALA A 33 -1.51 -27.30 33.46
N ALA A 34 -1.97 -28.06 32.46
CA ALA A 34 -3.07 -27.70 31.59
C ALA A 34 -4.36 -27.55 32.41
N GLY A 35 -5.08 -26.45 32.15
CA GLY A 35 -6.49 -26.33 32.52
C GLY A 35 -7.30 -27.26 31.64
N VAL A 36 -8.13 -28.10 32.27
CA VAL A 36 -9.05 -29.00 31.60
C VAL A 36 -10.18 -28.15 31.02
N ALA A 37 -10.21 -27.97 29.70
CA ALA A 37 -11.42 -27.59 28.98
C ALA A 37 -12.19 -28.86 28.62
N THR A 38 -13.49 -28.81 28.89
CA THR A 38 -14.47 -29.86 28.66
C THR A 38 -14.75 -30.00 27.16
N ALA A 39 -14.87 -31.23 26.70
CA ALA A 39 -15.26 -31.58 25.33
C ALA A 39 -16.65 -31.03 24.98
N ASP A 40 -16.73 -30.31 23.87
CA ASP A 40 -17.91 -30.16 23.02
C ASP A 40 -17.44 -30.46 21.57
N ASP A 41 -18.23 -31.27 20.87
CA ASP A 41 -18.15 -31.86 19.50
C ASP A 41 -16.79 -32.16 18.79
N PRO A 42 -16.58 -33.39 18.27
CA PRO A 42 -15.35 -33.77 17.59
C PRO A 42 -15.33 -33.53 16.06
N GLU A 43 -16.23 -32.72 15.48
CA GLU A 43 -16.39 -32.61 14.01
C GLU A 43 -16.32 -31.17 13.46
N ASP A 44 -15.77 -30.21 14.19
CA ASP A 44 -15.53 -28.85 13.68
C ASP A 44 -14.17 -28.33 14.14
N LEU A 45 -13.24 -28.14 13.21
CA LEU A 45 -11.91 -27.58 13.50
C LEU A 45 -11.95 -26.05 13.65
N GLY A 46 -13.03 -25.37 13.25
CA GLY A 46 -13.11 -23.90 13.28
C GLY A 46 -12.43 -23.24 12.08
N ASN A 47 -12.48 -21.91 12.03
CA ASN A 47 -11.92 -21.12 10.93
C ASN A 47 -10.45 -20.69 11.20
N ALA A 48 -9.79 -20.13 10.20
CA ALA A 48 -8.41 -19.64 10.27
C ALA A 48 -8.18 -18.68 11.46
N THR A 49 -9.14 -17.77 11.70
CA THR A 49 -9.09 -16.81 12.81
C THR A 49 -9.05 -17.50 14.17
N ASP A 50 -9.75 -18.62 14.35
CA ASP A 50 -9.74 -19.40 15.59
C ASP A 50 -8.34 -19.96 15.94
N TYR A 51 -7.47 -20.11 14.94
CA TYR A 51 -6.08 -20.56 15.09
C TYR A 51 -5.04 -19.41 15.08
N GLY A 52 -5.49 -18.16 15.09
CA GLY A 52 -4.62 -17.00 14.94
C GLY A 52 -3.94 -16.92 13.57
N ILE A 53 -4.54 -17.55 12.56
CA ILE A 53 -4.21 -17.32 11.14
C ILE A 53 -5.11 -16.19 10.69
N GLU A 54 -4.53 -15.00 10.59
CA GLU A 54 -5.26 -13.86 10.06
C GLU A 54 -4.69 -13.51 8.68
N PRO A 55 -5.55 -13.31 7.65
CA PRO A 55 -5.12 -12.51 6.53
C PRO A 55 -4.76 -11.14 7.10
N SER A 56 -3.67 -10.55 6.62
CA SER A 56 -3.13 -9.26 7.12
C SER A 56 -4.26 -8.29 7.52
N PRO A 57 -4.50 -8.01 8.81
CA PRO A 57 -5.66 -7.23 9.24
C PRO A 57 -5.50 -5.73 9.01
N SER A 58 -6.47 -5.15 8.32
CA SER A 58 -6.78 -3.72 8.28
C SER A 58 -7.22 -3.23 9.67
N GLY A 59 -6.33 -2.56 10.41
CA GLY A 59 -6.64 -2.07 11.76
C GLY A 59 -5.69 -1.01 12.33
N THR A 60 -5.77 0.22 11.82
CA THR A 60 -5.24 1.51 12.35
C THR A 60 -3.83 1.55 12.95
N VAL A 61 -2.96 2.21 12.16
CA VAL A 61 -1.62 2.80 12.38
C VAL A 61 -0.48 1.98 11.78
N VAL A 62 -0.04 2.42 10.59
CA VAL A 62 1.21 2.14 9.86
C VAL A 62 1.34 0.79 9.14
N GLN A 63 1.27 0.88 7.80
CA GLN A 63 1.79 -0.04 6.76
C GLN A 63 1.65 -1.55 6.99
N GLU A 64 0.57 -2.18 6.52
CA GLU A 64 0.56 -3.65 6.34
C GLU A 64 -0.45 -4.06 5.26
N GLY A 65 0.03 -4.22 4.02
CA GLY A 65 -0.75 -4.78 2.91
C GLY A 65 -0.09 -6.04 2.33
N ALA A 66 -0.82 -6.91 1.65
CA ALA A 66 -0.50 -8.31 1.34
C ALA A 66 0.79 -8.65 0.50
N LEU A 67 1.95 -8.61 1.17
CA LEU A 67 3.03 -9.63 1.23
C LEU A 67 3.28 -9.86 2.73
N SER A 68 2.18 -9.99 3.46
CA SER A 68 2.04 -9.49 4.84
C SER A 68 2.72 -8.15 5.15
N GLY A 69 2.98 -7.32 4.14
CA GLY A 69 3.84 -6.14 4.17
C GLY A 69 3.86 -5.33 2.86
N THR A 70 3.63 -5.92 1.67
CA THR A 70 3.36 -5.18 0.42
C THR A 70 2.27 -5.83 -0.48
N PRO A 71 1.04 -5.29 -0.62
CA PRO A 71 -0.06 -5.93 -1.36
C PRO A 71 0.25 -6.16 -2.83
N ARG A 72 -0.16 -7.29 -3.44
CA ARG A 72 -0.09 -7.50 -4.90
C ARG A 72 -1.37 -7.09 -5.62
N VAL A 73 -1.28 -6.70 -6.88
CA VAL A 73 -2.46 -6.56 -7.75
C VAL A 73 -2.85 -7.97 -8.22
N ALA A 74 -3.99 -8.48 -7.76
CA ALA A 74 -4.38 -9.89 -7.89
C ALA A 74 -4.35 -10.48 -9.31
N SER A 75 -4.52 -9.65 -10.35
CA SER A 75 -4.51 -10.09 -11.75
C SER A 75 -3.35 -9.53 -12.58
N ALA A 76 -2.46 -8.72 -12.01
CA ALA A 76 -1.44 -8.02 -12.79
C ALA A 76 -0.03 -8.57 -12.59
N TYR A 77 0.65 -8.84 -13.71
CA TYR A 77 1.97 -9.46 -13.75
C TYR A 77 2.90 -8.76 -14.73
N PHE A 78 4.16 -8.65 -14.37
CA PHE A 78 5.24 -8.36 -15.30
C PHE A 78 5.68 -9.64 -16.00
N VAL A 79 5.73 -9.59 -17.33
CA VAL A 79 6.28 -10.66 -18.15
C VAL A 79 7.59 -10.17 -18.78
N GLN A 80 8.71 -10.66 -18.26
CA GLN A 80 10.04 -10.36 -18.79
C GLN A 80 10.29 -11.17 -20.05
N LEU A 81 10.83 -10.52 -21.08
CA LEU A 81 11.23 -11.18 -22.32
C LEU A 81 12.75 -11.33 -22.37
N ALA A 82 13.24 -12.48 -22.85
CA ALA A 82 14.66 -12.84 -22.87
C ALA A 82 15.57 -11.97 -23.77
N GLY A 83 15.03 -10.96 -24.43
CA GLY A 83 15.79 -10.04 -25.27
C GLY A 83 16.29 -8.84 -24.49
N LYS A 84 17.30 -8.16 -25.02
CA LYS A 84 17.86 -6.94 -24.40
C LYS A 84 16.93 -5.73 -24.54
N SER A 85 16.98 -4.83 -23.56
CA SER A 85 16.36 -3.49 -23.66
C SER A 85 17.13 -2.56 -24.61
N VAL A 86 16.60 -1.36 -24.87
CA VAL A 86 17.28 -0.38 -25.74
C VAL A 86 18.60 0.08 -25.13
N VAL A 87 18.65 0.35 -23.82
CA VAL A 87 19.88 0.76 -23.12
C VAL A 87 20.94 -0.33 -23.18
N GLU A 88 20.54 -1.60 -23.13
CA GLU A 88 21.44 -2.74 -23.26
C GLU A 88 21.94 -3.01 -24.70
N GLY A 89 21.51 -2.17 -25.66
CA GLY A 89 22.00 -2.16 -27.03
C GLY A 89 21.05 -2.76 -28.08
N ALA A 90 19.80 -3.08 -27.73
CA ALA A 90 18.78 -3.42 -28.72
C ALA A 90 18.26 -2.16 -29.45
N SER A 91 17.77 -2.33 -30.68
CA SER A 91 16.99 -1.26 -31.33
C SER A 91 15.55 -1.29 -30.82
N ALA A 92 14.92 -0.13 -30.61
CA ALA A 92 13.50 -0.06 -30.20
C ALA A 92 12.57 -0.91 -31.09
N GLN A 93 12.84 -0.96 -32.41
CA GLN A 93 12.08 -1.80 -33.35
C GLN A 93 12.23 -3.31 -33.07
N ALA A 94 13.41 -3.75 -32.64
CA ALA A 94 13.64 -5.16 -32.31
C ALA A 94 12.93 -5.55 -31.01
N VAL A 95 12.94 -4.66 -30.01
CA VAL A 95 12.20 -4.83 -28.75
C VAL A 95 10.70 -4.93 -29.03
N SER A 96 10.13 -3.98 -29.77
CA SER A 96 8.70 -4.01 -30.13
C SER A 96 8.33 -5.26 -30.95
N ALA A 97 9.18 -5.69 -31.89
CA ALA A 97 8.93 -6.90 -32.66
C ALA A 97 8.93 -8.17 -31.81
N GLN A 98 9.78 -8.23 -30.77
CA GLN A 98 9.78 -9.33 -29.80
C GLN A 98 8.52 -9.32 -28.94
N GLN A 99 8.11 -8.16 -28.44
CA GLN A 99 6.85 -8.01 -27.68
C GLN A 99 5.64 -8.44 -28.50
N GLU A 100 5.55 -8.01 -29.76
CA GLU A 100 4.49 -8.45 -30.69
C GLU A 100 4.54 -9.95 -30.96
N SER A 101 5.73 -10.54 -31.11
CA SER A 101 5.92 -11.98 -31.28
C SER A 101 5.47 -12.75 -30.04
N PHE A 102 5.79 -12.25 -28.85
CA PHE A 102 5.34 -12.82 -27.58
C PHE A 102 3.81 -12.81 -27.47
N LEU A 103 3.14 -11.70 -27.76
CA LEU A 103 1.67 -11.64 -27.69
C LEU A 103 1.00 -12.60 -28.69
N GLN A 104 1.61 -12.80 -29.86
CA GLN A 104 1.14 -13.81 -30.83
C GLN A 104 1.34 -15.24 -30.33
N GLU A 105 2.44 -15.52 -29.65
CA GLU A 105 2.74 -16.82 -29.05
C GLU A 105 1.81 -17.11 -27.86
N ALA A 106 1.60 -16.15 -26.96
CA ALA A 106 0.65 -16.23 -25.85
C ALA A 106 -0.76 -16.56 -26.36
N ALA A 107 -1.25 -15.83 -27.36
CA ALA A 107 -2.54 -16.13 -27.99
C ALA A 107 -2.59 -17.52 -28.65
N ALA A 108 -1.47 -18.01 -29.19
CA ALA A 108 -1.37 -19.36 -29.76
C ALA A 108 -1.35 -20.47 -28.71
N LEU A 109 -0.90 -20.16 -27.49
CA LEU A 109 -0.96 -21.03 -26.31
C LEU A 109 -2.32 -20.98 -25.61
N GLY A 110 -3.26 -20.17 -26.11
CA GLY A 110 -4.61 -20.03 -25.55
C GLY A 110 -4.70 -19.01 -24.42
N ALA A 111 -3.63 -18.27 -24.12
CA ALA A 111 -3.61 -17.30 -23.03
C ALA A 111 -4.38 -16.02 -23.40
N THR A 112 -5.25 -15.55 -22.52
CA THR A 112 -5.98 -14.28 -22.66
C THR A 112 -5.29 -13.21 -21.82
N VAL A 113 -4.51 -12.35 -22.48
CA VAL A 113 -3.76 -11.26 -21.80
C VAL A 113 -4.24 -9.89 -22.21
N GLU A 114 -4.51 -9.01 -21.24
CA GLU A 114 -4.70 -7.58 -21.46
C GLU A 114 -3.40 -6.83 -21.15
N VAL A 115 -2.78 -6.22 -22.16
CA VAL A 115 -1.56 -5.44 -21.93
C VAL A 115 -1.88 -4.13 -21.22
N ARG A 116 -1.34 -3.96 -20.02
CA ARG A 116 -1.47 -2.75 -19.21
C ARG A 116 -0.43 -1.73 -19.63
N GLN A 117 0.86 -2.13 -19.65
CA GLN A 117 1.97 -1.28 -20.10
C GLN A 117 3.03 -2.06 -20.88
N THR A 118 3.81 -1.32 -21.68
CA THR A 118 4.97 -1.86 -22.42
C THR A 118 6.22 -1.06 -22.10
N TYR A 119 7.31 -1.75 -21.79
CA TYR A 119 8.60 -1.13 -21.46
C TYR A 119 9.64 -1.52 -22.50
N ARG A 120 10.53 -0.59 -22.85
CA ARG A 120 11.47 -0.82 -23.95
C ARG A 120 12.86 -0.27 -23.67
N ASN A 121 12.92 0.88 -23.02
CA ASN A 121 14.14 1.61 -22.81
C ASN A 121 15.01 0.92 -21.76
N LEU A 122 14.44 0.68 -20.58
CA LEU A 122 15.16 0.20 -19.40
C LEU A 122 14.97 -1.29 -19.18
N TRP A 123 13.77 -1.79 -19.41
CA TRP A 123 13.40 -3.19 -19.22
C TRP A 123 12.66 -3.69 -20.47
N ASN A 124 12.93 -4.92 -20.91
CA ASN A 124 12.25 -5.51 -22.05
C ASN A 124 11.14 -6.45 -21.60
N GLY A 125 9.92 -5.93 -21.58
CA GLY A 125 8.76 -6.73 -21.24
C GLY A 125 7.48 -5.93 -21.24
N VAL A 126 6.43 -6.56 -20.75
CA VAL A 126 5.09 -5.98 -20.65
C VAL A 126 4.52 -6.24 -19.27
N SER A 127 3.70 -5.33 -18.75
CA SER A 127 2.77 -5.67 -17.68
C SER A 127 1.43 -6.05 -18.29
N VAL A 128 0.83 -7.12 -17.79
CA VAL A 128 -0.43 -7.67 -18.29
C VAL A 128 -1.39 -7.91 -17.14
N ASP A 129 -2.68 -7.83 -17.44
CA ASP A 129 -3.73 -8.51 -16.68
C ASP A 129 -3.88 -9.94 -17.23
N ALA A 130 -3.81 -10.95 -16.37
CA ALA A 130 -3.86 -12.36 -16.74
C ALA A 130 -4.45 -13.20 -15.60
N SER A 131 -5.19 -14.26 -15.93
CA SER A 131 -5.60 -15.26 -14.94
C SER A 131 -4.42 -16.14 -14.51
N GLU A 132 -4.49 -16.79 -13.35
CA GLU A 132 -3.45 -17.73 -12.87
C GLU A 132 -3.16 -18.84 -13.92
N THR A 133 -4.19 -19.28 -14.64
CA THR A 133 -4.09 -20.24 -15.75
C THR A 133 -3.32 -19.69 -16.93
N ASP A 134 -3.59 -18.43 -17.29
CA ASP A 134 -2.86 -17.75 -18.34
C ASP A 134 -1.38 -17.63 -17.98
N LEU A 135 -1.01 -17.43 -16.70
CA LEU A 135 0.40 -17.37 -16.28
C LEU A 135 1.17 -18.65 -16.58
N ALA A 136 0.58 -19.82 -16.35
CA ALA A 136 1.23 -21.08 -16.68
C ALA A 136 1.50 -21.20 -18.19
N ALA A 137 0.53 -20.77 -19.02
CA ALA A 137 0.70 -20.71 -20.47
C ALA A 137 1.78 -19.69 -20.87
N LEU A 138 1.81 -18.51 -20.24
CA LEU A 138 2.82 -17.49 -20.47
C LEU A 138 4.23 -17.97 -20.07
N ALA A 139 4.37 -18.65 -18.94
CA ALA A 139 5.64 -19.23 -18.48
C ALA A 139 6.17 -20.29 -19.46
N GLY A 140 5.29 -20.98 -20.19
CA GLY A 140 5.63 -21.92 -21.25
C GLY A 140 6.06 -21.27 -22.57
N ALA A 141 5.87 -19.96 -22.75
CA ALA A 141 6.23 -19.26 -23.98
C ALA A 141 7.76 -19.14 -24.12
N SER A 142 8.28 -19.45 -25.31
CA SER A 142 9.73 -19.56 -25.56
C SER A 142 10.51 -18.26 -25.41
N GLN A 143 9.82 -17.12 -25.38
CA GLN A 143 10.39 -15.79 -25.25
C GLN A 143 10.37 -15.27 -23.80
N VAL A 144 9.64 -15.91 -22.90
CA VAL A 144 9.50 -15.47 -21.51
C VAL A 144 10.70 -15.92 -20.70
N GLU A 145 11.28 -14.98 -19.96
CA GLU A 145 12.42 -15.21 -19.07
C GLU A 145 11.99 -15.38 -17.62
N ALA A 146 11.04 -14.56 -17.16
CA ALA A 146 10.51 -14.58 -15.80
C ALA A 146 9.14 -13.90 -15.75
N ILE A 147 8.33 -14.31 -14.78
CA ILE A 147 7.04 -13.70 -14.48
C ILE A 147 7.07 -13.21 -13.02
N PHE A 148 6.72 -11.95 -12.82
CA PHE A 148 6.68 -11.34 -11.49
C PHE A 148 5.29 -10.79 -11.22
N PRO A 149 4.74 -10.95 -10.00
CA PRO A 149 3.55 -10.20 -9.61
C PRO A 149 3.83 -8.69 -9.59
N VAL A 150 2.83 -7.89 -9.95
CA VAL A 150 2.87 -6.44 -9.78
C VAL A 150 2.49 -6.12 -8.34
N TYR A 151 3.41 -5.52 -7.59
CA TYR A 151 3.13 -5.06 -6.22
C TYR A 151 2.57 -3.65 -6.21
N LEU A 152 1.65 -3.43 -5.28
CA LEU A 152 1.25 -2.11 -4.80
C LEU A 152 2.40 -1.48 -4.02
N VAL A 153 2.44 -0.16 -4.03
CA VAL A 153 3.38 0.63 -3.25
C VAL A 153 2.58 1.72 -2.59
N ASP A 154 2.46 1.66 -1.27
CA ASP A 154 1.70 2.64 -0.52
C ASP A 154 2.39 4.00 -0.55
N ALA A 155 1.61 5.07 -0.60
CA ALA A 155 2.15 6.41 -0.39
C ALA A 155 2.76 6.45 1.03
N PRO A 156 3.99 6.96 1.20
CA PRO A 156 4.63 6.98 2.51
C PRO A 156 3.80 7.81 3.50
N GLU A 157 3.57 7.26 4.70
CA GLU A 157 2.73 7.94 5.69
C GLU A 157 3.32 9.30 6.08
N VAL A 158 2.45 10.30 6.09
CA VAL A 158 2.76 11.65 6.53
C VAL A 158 2.11 11.87 7.89
N ASP A 159 2.79 11.45 8.95
CA ASP A 159 2.47 11.95 10.30
C ASP A 159 3.48 13.06 10.65
N PRO A 160 3.10 14.34 10.56
CA PRO A 160 4.00 15.43 10.91
C PRO A 160 4.34 15.36 12.41
N ASP A 161 5.58 14.96 12.69
CA ASP A 161 6.07 14.83 14.06
C ASP A 161 6.08 16.19 14.78
N SER A 162 5.69 16.20 16.06
CA SER A 162 5.74 17.40 16.91
C SER A 162 7.17 17.85 17.27
N MET A 163 8.17 17.11 16.81
CA MET A 163 9.59 17.37 16.97
C MET A 163 10.16 17.67 15.58
N ALA A 164 10.80 18.83 15.38
CA ALA A 164 11.09 19.38 14.05
C ALA A 164 12.59 19.56 13.76
N PRO A 165 13.37 18.52 13.43
CA PRO A 165 14.82 18.68 13.27
C PRO A 165 15.21 19.53 12.09
N MET A 166 16.32 20.24 12.25
CA MET A 166 16.76 21.19 11.24
C MET A 166 17.40 20.45 10.06
N MET A 167 17.02 20.81 8.83
CA MET A 167 17.78 20.44 7.63
C MET A 167 19.25 20.90 7.74
N ALA A 168 19.50 22.03 8.40
CA ALA A 168 20.86 22.54 8.62
C ALA A 168 21.75 21.57 9.43
N SER A 169 21.20 20.85 10.41
CA SER A 169 22.00 19.84 11.14
C SER A 169 22.22 18.58 10.32
N ALA A 170 21.26 18.19 9.48
CA ALA A 170 21.45 17.10 8.51
C ALA A 170 22.56 17.43 7.50
N ILE A 171 22.59 18.66 6.98
CA ILE A 171 23.66 19.17 6.10
C ILE A 171 25.03 19.08 6.77
N GLY A 172 25.14 19.55 8.02
CA GLY A 172 26.40 19.53 8.77
C GLY A 172 26.84 18.13 9.23
N MET A 173 25.91 17.17 9.35
CA MET A 173 26.26 15.77 9.68
C MET A 173 27.03 15.08 8.56
N THR A 174 26.89 15.53 7.31
CA THR A 174 27.44 14.87 6.13
C THR A 174 28.44 15.74 5.36
N GLY A 175 28.90 16.85 5.96
CA GLY A 175 29.88 17.75 5.32
C GLY A 175 29.36 18.55 4.12
N VAL A 176 28.03 18.62 3.93
CA VAL A 176 27.44 19.34 2.80
C VAL A 176 27.63 20.86 2.93
N ASP A 177 27.70 21.38 4.15
CA ASP A 177 28.03 22.79 4.41
C ASP A 177 29.44 23.16 3.95
N GLU A 178 30.41 22.26 4.13
CA GLU A 178 31.76 22.42 3.61
C GLU A 178 31.79 22.31 2.07
N ALA A 179 31.01 21.39 1.48
CA ALA A 179 30.83 21.32 0.03
C ALA A 179 30.25 22.62 -0.56
N HIS A 180 29.24 23.21 0.09
CA HIS A 180 28.69 24.53 -0.27
C HIS A 180 29.74 25.63 -0.12
N ALA A 181 30.54 25.60 0.94
CA ALA A 181 31.63 26.55 1.15
C ALA A 181 32.73 26.46 0.06
N MET A 182 32.93 25.27 -0.52
CA MET A 182 33.79 25.05 -1.70
C MET A 182 33.15 25.50 -3.02
N GLY A 183 31.85 25.82 -3.02
CA GLY A 183 31.11 26.31 -4.19
C GLY A 183 30.39 25.22 -5.00
N PHE A 184 30.25 24.02 -4.44
CA PHE A 184 29.42 22.97 -5.01
C PHE A 184 27.99 23.11 -4.50
N THR A 185 27.03 23.30 -5.40
CA THR A 185 25.62 23.58 -5.10
C THR A 185 24.65 22.77 -5.97
N GLY A 186 25.16 21.89 -6.85
CA GLY A 186 24.36 21.14 -7.83
C GLY A 186 24.14 21.87 -9.15
N ALA A 187 24.73 23.07 -9.31
CA ALA A 187 24.54 23.88 -10.51
C ALA A 187 24.95 23.14 -11.79
N GLY A 188 24.00 23.01 -12.71
CA GLY A 188 24.19 22.34 -14.01
C GLY A 188 23.81 20.86 -14.04
N LEU A 189 23.39 20.29 -12.91
CA LEU A 189 22.91 18.92 -12.79
C LEU A 189 21.37 18.90 -12.70
N LYS A 190 20.78 17.78 -13.12
CA LYS A 190 19.34 17.51 -13.02
C LYS A 190 19.06 16.35 -12.07
N ILE A 191 18.11 16.55 -11.16
CA ILE A 191 17.62 15.53 -10.24
C ILE A 191 16.15 15.26 -10.57
N GLY A 192 15.82 14.03 -10.97
CA GLY A 192 14.46 13.56 -11.13
C GLY A 192 13.91 12.98 -9.83
N ILE A 193 12.76 13.47 -9.38
CA ILE A 193 12.04 12.99 -8.20
C ILE A 193 10.84 12.16 -8.69
N ILE A 194 10.87 10.84 -8.47
CA ILE A 194 9.71 9.97 -8.71
C ILE A 194 9.00 9.77 -7.38
N ASP A 195 7.85 10.41 -7.20
CA ASP A 195 7.14 10.49 -5.92
C ASP A 195 5.68 10.92 -6.11
N THR A 196 5.06 11.50 -5.10
CA THR A 196 3.68 12.03 -5.07
C THR A 196 3.50 13.37 -5.79
N GLY A 197 4.57 13.98 -6.29
CA GLY A 197 4.59 15.26 -7.00
C GLY A 197 5.58 16.25 -6.39
N ILE A 198 5.59 17.49 -6.86
CA ILE A 198 6.25 18.62 -6.19
C ILE A 198 5.30 19.81 -6.26
N ASP A 199 5.00 20.45 -5.11
CA ASP A 199 4.27 21.72 -5.07
C ASP A 199 5.02 22.77 -5.89
N VAL A 200 4.46 23.13 -7.04
CA VAL A 200 5.11 24.03 -8.00
C VAL A 200 4.95 25.50 -7.63
N ASP A 201 4.07 25.83 -6.68
CA ASP A 201 3.89 27.16 -6.13
C ASP A 201 4.85 27.46 -4.98
N HIS A 202 5.47 26.43 -4.40
CA HIS A 202 6.35 26.57 -3.24
C HIS A 202 7.55 27.50 -3.52
N PRO A 203 7.83 28.51 -2.66
CA PRO A 203 8.88 29.51 -2.91
C PRO A 203 10.28 28.90 -2.91
N ASP A 204 10.51 27.82 -2.15
CA ASP A 204 11.81 27.11 -2.13
C ASP A 204 12.12 26.43 -3.47
N PHE A 205 11.14 26.29 -4.37
CA PHE A 205 11.34 25.81 -5.75
C PHE A 205 11.15 26.90 -6.79
N ALA A 206 11.33 28.17 -6.40
CA ALA A 206 11.09 29.35 -7.21
C ALA A 206 9.65 29.51 -7.72
N GLY A 207 8.68 28.96 -6.97
CA GLY A 207 7.25 29.14 -7.20
C GLY A 207 6.73 30.51 -6.76
N GLY A 208 5.42 30.75 -6.96
CA GLY A 208 4.77 32.03 -6.68
C GLY A 208 4.55 32.35 -5.20
N GLY A 209 4.72 31.38 -4.30
CA GLY A 209 4.49 31.50 -2.86
C GLY A 209 3.02 31.68 -2.48
N THR A 210 2.09 31.40 -3.39
CA THR A 210 0.65 31.47 -3.15
C THR A 210 0.05 30.13 -3.57
N PRO A 211 -0.59 29.39 -2.63
CA PRO A 211 -1.25 28.15 -2.96
C PRO A 211 -2.34 28.35 -4.01
N THR A 212 -2.50 27.41 -4.93
CA THR A 212 -3.49 27.46 -6.03
C THR A 212 -4.41 26.24 -5.99
N ASP A 213 -5.42 26.20 -6.87
CA ASP A 213 -6.44 25.14 -6.89
C ASP A 213 -6.04 23.91 -7.72
N GLY A 214 -4.73 23.68 -7.94
CA GLY A 214 -4.19 22.44 -8.52
C GLY A 214 -4.22 22.36 -10.06
N LEU A 215 -4.48 23.45 -10.78
CA LEU A 215 -4.43 23.45 -12.26
C LEU A 215 -3.39 24.45 -12.78
N HIS A 216 -2.19 23.94 -13.06
CA HIS A 216 -1.08 24.74 -13.58
C HIS A 216 -0.73 24.41 -15.04
N PRO A 217 -1.36 25.07 -16.03
CA PRO A 217 -0.92 24.94 -17.43
C PRO A 217 0.50 25.50 -17.67
N ASN A 218 1.09 26.21 -16.70
CA ASN A 218 2.48 26.69 -16.71
C ASN A 218 3.19 26.40 -15.37
N TRP A 219 3.15 25.15 -14.90
CA TRP A 219 3.76 24.71 -13.63
C TRP A 219 5.29 24.88 -13.56
N ARG A 220 5.98 25.06 -14.70
CA ARG A 220 7.45 25.18 -14.72
C ARG A 220 7.92 26.45 -14.03
N THR A 221 8.83 26.30 -13.08
CA THR A 221 9.55 27.40 -12.44
C THR A 221 10.94 27.56 -13.05
N SER A 222 11.83 28.38 -12.48
CA SER A 222 13.24 28.37 -12.90
C SER A 222 13.98 27.10 -12.45
N GLN A 223 13.48 26.42 -11.42
CA GLN A 223 14.10 25.24 -10.84
C GLN A 223 13.42 23.93 -11.30
N ILE A 224 12.09 23.88 -11.31
CA ILE A 224 11.33 22.73 -11.79
C ILE A 224 11.09 22.89 -13.30
N GLN A 225 11.79 22.09 -14.12
CA GLN A 225 11.77 22.22 -15.59
C GLN A 225 11.21 20.98 -16.30
N TYR A 226 11.23 19.82 -15.63
CA TYR A 226 10.84 18.52 -16.18
C TYR A 226 9.77 17.88 -15.31
N GLY A 227 9.05 16.91 -15.87
CA GLY A 227 8.00 16.22 -15.13
C GLY A 227 6.78 15.79 -15.93
N LEU A 228 5.95 14.99 -15.27
CA LEU A 228 4.68 14.46 -15.74
C LEU A 228 3.89 13.93 -14.53
N ASP A 229 2.56 14.05 -14.55
CA ASP A 229 1.69 13.21 -13.73
C ASP A 229 1.30 11.95 -14.53
N LEU A 230 1.71 10.79 -14.03
CA LEU A 230 1.46 9.50 -14.69
C LEU A 230 0.10 8.91 -14.34
N VAL A 231 -0.65 9.48 -13.38
CA VAL A 231 -1.79 8.79 -12.79
C VAL A 231 -3.02 9.66 -12.56
N GLY A 232 -2.88 10.97 -12.33
CA GLY A 232 -4.01 11.85 -12.03
C GLY A 232 -4.51 11.75 -10.59
N ASP A 233 -5.29 12.74 -10.16
CA ASP A 233 -5.69 12.93 -8.76
C ASP A 233 -6.54 11.80 -8.14
N SER A 234 -7.42 11.17 -8.93
CA SER A 234 -8.31 10.11 -8.41
C SER A 234 -7.67 8.74 -8.31
N PHE A 235 -6.46 8.57 -8.86
CA PHE A 235 -5.83 7.27 -8.95
C PHE A 235 -5.50 6.73 -7.56
N ASN A 236 -5.93 5.49 -7.33
CA ASN A 236 -5.65 4.77 -6.11
C ASN A 236 -5.64 3.27 -6.40
N ALA A 237 -4.48 2.66 -6.29
CA ALA A 237 -4.30 1.23 -6.53
C ALA A 237 -4.65 0.35 -5.31
N ASP A 238 -4.96 0.94 -4.16
CA ASP A 238 -5.29 0.22 -2.92
C ASP A 238 -6.69 -0.40 -3.03
N TYR A 239 -6.72 -1.69 -3.33
CA TYR A 239 -7.96 -2.47 -3.44
C TYR A 239 -8.67 -2.67 -2.10
N THR A 240 -8.08 -2.32 -0.95
CA THR A 240 -8.77 -2.35 0.34
C THR A 240 -9.59 -1.07 0.57
N SER A 241 -9.24 0.01 -0.14
CA SER A 241 -9.87 1.33 -0.02
C SER A 241 -11.26 1.39 -0.68
N ASP A 242 -12.16 2.17 -0.06
CA ASP A 242 -13.42 2.60 -0.68
C ASP A 242 -13.18 3.58 -1.85
N ALA A 243 -12.01 4.21 -1.88
CA ALA A 243 -11.58 5.11 -2.95
C ALA A 243 -10.74 4.40 -4.02
N TYR A 244 -10.79 3.06 -4.10
CA TYR A 244 -10.08 2.28 -5.12
C TYR A 244 -10.48 2.73 -6.54
N ASP A 245 -9.50 3.22 -7.30
CA ASP A 245 -9.62 3.60 -8.72
C ASP A 245 -8.25 3.35 -9.39
N PRO A 246 -7.98 2.10 -9.81
CA PRO A 246 -6.67 1.69 -10.31
C PRO A 246 -6.43 2.12 -11.77
N VAL A 247 -7.26 3.00 -12.32
CA VAL A 247 -7.18 3.43 -13.72
C VAL A 247 -6.41 4.75 -13.79
N PRO A 248 -5.15 4.75 -14.26
CA PRO A 248 -4.38 5.99 -14.37
C PRO A 248 -4.99 6.91 -15.42
N VAL A 249 -5.08 8.20 -15.09
CA VAL A 249 -5.47 9.30 -15.99
C VAL A 249 -4.33 10.32 -16.04
N PRO A 250 -3.24 10.02 -16.78
CA PRO A 250 -2.06 10.88 -16.83
C PRO A 250 -2.38 12.29 -17.34
N ASP A 251 -1.71 13.29 -16.78
CA ASP A 251 -1.73 14.65 -17.30
C ASP A 251 -0.39 15.38 -17.14
N VAL A 252 -0.33 16.63 -17.59
CA VAL A 252 0.93 17.37 -17.68
C VAL A 252 1.35 18.03 -16.36
N ASN A 253 0.49 18.07 -15.34
CA ASN A 253 0.66 18.83 -14.12
C ASN A 253 1.19 17.95 -12.97
N PRO A 254 2.49 17.99 -12.65
CA PRO A 254 3.07 17.11 -11.64
C PRO A 254 3.00 17.71 -10.22
N ASP A 255 1.97 18.53 -9.96
CA ASP A 255 1.77 19.24 -8.72
C ASP A 255 1.41 18.27 -7.59
N ASP A 256 1.87 18.56 -6.38
CA ASP A 256 1.75 17.66 -5.23
C ASP A 256 0.55 18.00 -4.37
N CYS A 257 -0.44 17.12 -4.35
CA CYS A 257 -1.60 17.22 -3.45
C CYS A 257 -1.50 16.32 -2.21
N TYR A 258 -0.43 15.52 -2.08
CA TYR A 258 -0.23 14.61 -0.96
C TYR A 258 0.81 15.18 0.03
N GLY A 259 1.99 15.54 -0.49
CA GLY A 259 3.01 16.35 0.16
C GLY A 259 4.37 15.68 0.37
N HIS A 260 4.45 14.35 0.29
CA HIS A 260 5.68 13.61 0.50
C HIS A 260 6.76 13.97 -0.55
N GLY A 261 6.39 14.13 -1.82
CA GLY A 261 7.31 14.42 -2.90
C GLY A 261 7.87 15.83 -2.85
N THR A 262 7.06 16.80 -2.43
CA THR A 262 7.50 18.16 -2.10
C THR A 262 8.55 18.16 -0.98
N HIS A 263 8.34 17.34 0.05
CA HIS A 263 9.28 17.18 1.15
C HIS A 263 10.61 16.57 0.70
N VAL A 264 10.54 15.51 -0.11
CA VAL A 264 11.70 14.85 -0.74
C VAL A 264 12.48 15.83 -1.62
N ALA A 265 11.79 16.59 -2.47
CA ALA A 265 12.41 17.59 -3.34
C ALA A 265 13.12 18.71 -2.55
N GLY A 266 12.54 19.13 -1.41
CA GLY A 266 13.13 20.14 -0.54
C GLY A 266 14.45 19.69 0.08
N ILE A 267 14.57 18.42 0.47
CA ILE A 267 15.83 17.84 0.99
C ILE A 267 16.88 17.77 -0.13
N ALA A 268 16.49 17.30 -1.32
CA ALA A 268 17.41 17.15 -2.43
C ALA A 268 17.95 18.51 -2.91
N ALA A 269 17.07 19.49 -3.14
CA ALA A 269 17.42 20.73 -3.84
C ALA A 269 16.61 21.97 -3.44
N GLY A 270 15.91 21.99 -2.30
CA GLY A 270 15.22 23.20 -1.83
C GLY A 270 16.16 24.42 -1.80
N ASN A 271 15.70 25.56 -2.30
CA ASN A 271 16.48 26.80 -2.38
C ASN A 271 15.74 27.95 -1.70
N GLY A 272 15.16 27.67 -0.53
CA GLY A 272 14.48 28.63 0.30
C GLY A 272 15.43 29.63 0.97
N ASP A 273 14.89 30.76 1.43
CA ASP A 273 15.62 31.72 2.27
C ASP A 273 15.47 31.35 3.75
N PRO A 274 16.54 30.86 4.43
CA PRO A 274 16.46 30.50 5.85
C PRO A 274 16.06 31.67 6.76
N ALA A 275 16.33 32.92 6.36
CA ALA A 275 15.91 34.09 7.12
C ALA A 275 14.40 34.36 7.02
N ALA A 276 13.75 33.80 6.00
CA ALA A 276 12.30 33.84 5.81
C ALA A 276 11.60 32.54 6.26
N GLY A 277 12.37 31.58 6.81
CA GLY A 277 11.86 30.27 7.23
C GLY A 277 11.96 29.16 6.17
N GLY A 278 12.57 29.43 5.01
CA GLY A 278 12.77 28.45 3.95
C GLY A 278 13.89 27.44 4.23
N VAL A 279 13.85 26.33 3.51
CA VAL A 279 14.80 25.23 3.64
C VAL A 279 15.81 25.27 2.49
N VAL A 280 17.08 25.05 2.83
CA VAL A 280 18.15 24.84 1.86
C VAL A 280 18.45 23.34 1.85
N GLY A 281 18.24 22.72 0.70
CA GLY A 281 18.54 21.32 0.43
C GLY A 281 20.03 21.07 0.19
N VAL A 282 20.38 19.83 -0.12
CA VAL A 282 21.77 19.42 -0.35
C VAL A 282 22.35 20.02 -1.64
N ALA A 283 21.57 20.09 -2.73
CA ALA A 283 21.98 20.61 -4.03
C ALA A 283 21.05 21.77 -4.49
N PRO A 284 21.08 22.94 -3.82
CA PRO A 284 20.07 24.00 -3.97
C PRO A 284 20.00 24.63 -5.38
N ASP A 285 21.04 24.50 -6.21
CA ASP A 285 21.06 25.03 -7.59
C ASP A 285 20.82 23.96 -8.66
N ALA A 286 20.48 22.72 -8.26
CA ALA A 286 20.12 21.66 -9.20
C ALA A 286 18.74 21.92 -9.84
N VAL A 287 18.60 21.50 -11.10
CA VAL A 287 17.32 21.53 -11.81
C VAL A 287 16.50 20.30 -11.42
N LEU A 288 15.21 20.46 -11.15
CA LEU A 288 14.31 19.39 -10.74
C LEU A 288 13.41 18.89 -11.88
N GLY A 289 13.16 17.59 -11.86
CA GLY A 289 12.06 16.95 -12.59
C GLY A 289 11.06 16.31 -11.62
N SER A 290 9.77 16.63 -11.74
CA SER A 290 8.70 16.06 -10.90
C SER A 290 7.93 14.97 -11.64
N TYR A 291 8.10 13.71 -11.26
CA TYR A 291 7.41 12.57 -11.87
C TYR A 291 6.43 11.98 -10.87
N ARG A 292 5.18 12.42 -10.96
CA ARG A 292 4.13 12.05 -10.02
C ARG A 292 3.55 10.68 -10.38
N VAL A 293 3.58 9.75 -9.42
CA VAL A 293 3.12 8.36 -9.58
C VAL A 293 1.98 7.98 -8.64
N PHE A 294 1.50 8.90 -7.81
CA PHE A 294 0.36 8.70 -6.90
C PHE A 294 -0.77 9.69 -7.20
N GLY A 295 -2.01 9.27 -6.93
CA GLY A 295 -3.13 10.20 -6.78
C GLY A 295 -3.00 11.02 -5.49
N CYS A 296 -4.04 11.78 -5.15
CA CYS A 296 -4.03 12.58 -3.92
C CYS A 296 -4.23 11.77 -2.63
N GLY A 297 -4.37 10.45 -2.75
CA GLY A 297 -4.38 9.50 -1.64
C GLY A 297 -4.24 8.07 -2.15
N GLY A 298 -4.06 7.14 -1.22
CA GLY A 298 -3.97 5.71 -1.54
C GLY A 298 -2.57 5.25 -1.96
N SER A 299 -2.52 4.27 -2.86
CA SER A 299 -1.27 3.62 -3.29
C SER A 299 -1.05 3.70 -4.80
N THR A 300 0.17 3.37 -5.23
CA THR A 300 0.54 3.20 -6.63
C THR A 300 0.95 1.76 -6.92
N THR A 301 1.41 1.49 -8.14
CA THR A 301 1.89 0.18 -8.57
C THR A 301 3.33 0.25 -9.06
N ALA A 302 4.07 -0.85 -8.90
CA ALA A 302 5.43 -0.98 -9.42
C ALA A 302 5.52 -0.74 -10.95
N GLU A 303 4.43 -0.98 -11.70
CA GLU A 303 4.36 -0.72 -13.15
C GLU A 303 4.41 0.77 -13.47
N ILE A 304 3.70 1.61 -12.71
CA ILE A 304 3.75 3.07 -12.87
C ILE A 304 5.13 3.61 -12.48
N MET A 305 5.74 3.07 -11.42
CA MET A 305 7.11 3.42 -11.04
C MET A 305 8.11 3.14 -12.17
N LEU A 306 8.01 1.97 -12.79
CA LEU A 306 8.86 1.60 -13.93
C LEU A 306 8.65 2.52 -15.14
N ALA A 307 7.40 2.92 -15.42
CA ALA A 307 7.09 3.89 -16.46
C ALA A 307 7.70 5.28 -16.18
N ALA A 308 7.66 5.72 -14.93
CA ALA A 308 8.30 6.97 -14.51
C ALA A 308 9.82 6.91 -14.69
N MET A 309 10.46 5.78 -14.40
CA MET A 309 11.89 5.58 -14.67
C MET A 309 12.22 5.72 -16.17
N GLU A 310 11.40 5.15 -17.08
CA GLU A 310 11.63 5.36 -18.52
C GLU A 310 11.51 6.83 -18.90
N ARG A 311 10.59 7.57 -18.27
CA ARG A 311 10.44 9.00 -18.52
C ARG A 311 11.61 9.83 -18.00
N THR A 312 12.20 9.47 -16.84
CA THR A 312 13.39 10.17 -16.33
C THR A 312 14.61 9.98 -17.24
N TYR A 313 14.75 8.79 -17.84
CA TYR A 313 15.73 8.52 -18.89
C TYR A 313 15.51 9.41 -20.11
N GLU A 314 14.27 9.50 -20.59
CA GLU A 314 13.92 10.31 -21.78
C GLU A 314 14.13 11.81 -21.58
N ASP A 315 13.83 12.33 -20.39
CA ASP A 315 14.05 13.73 -20.03
C ASP A 315 15.55 14.04 -19.71
N GLY A 316 16.38 12.99 -19.68
CA GLY A 316 17.84 13.05 -19.53
C GLY A 316 18.25 13.61 -18.18
N MET A 317 17.73 13.02 -17.10
CA MET A 317 18.15 13.29 -15.72
C MET A 317 19.57 12.76 -15.48
N ASP A 318 20.34 13.43 -14.62
CA ASP A 318 21.68 12.97 -14.23
C ASP A 318 21.61 12.09 -12.97
N VAL A 319 20.68 12.42 -12.08
CA VAL A 319 20.38 11.69 -10.85
C VAL A 319 18.88 11.43 -10.77
N VAL A 320 18.47 10.25 -10.33
CA VAL A 320 17.06 9.91 -10.07
C VAL A 320 16.92 9.49 -8.62
N ASN A 321 16.07 10.19 -7.87
CA ASN A 321 15.68 9.82 -6.52
C ASN A 321 14.34 9.09 -6.54
N MET A 322 14.27 7.95 -5.85
CA MET A 322 13.05 7.19 -5.62
C MET A 322 12.90 6.91 -4.12
N SER A 323 12.10 7.73 -3.46
CA SER A 323 11.81 7.63 -2.02
C SER A 323 10.61 6.72 -1.74
N ILE A 324 10.44 5.70 -2.57
CA ILE A 324 9.31 4.78 -2.66
C ILE A 324 9.82 3.39 -3.08
N GLY A 325 9.15 2.32 -2.67
CA GLY A 325 9.54 0.96 -3.04
C GLY A 325 8.64 -0.12 -2.43
N SER A 326 8.84 -1.35 -2.88
CA SER A 326 8.11 -2.53 -2.44
C SER A 326 8.89 -3.22 -1.32
N SER A 327 8.46 -3.06 -0.06
CA SER A 327 9.08 -3.70 1.10
C SER A 327 9.15 -5.23 0.94
N PHE A 328 10.18 -5.85 1.52
CA PHE A 328 10.48 -7.29 1.44
C PHE A 328 10.80 -7.84 0.04
N MET A 329 10.63 -7.03 -1.02
CA MET A 329 11.04 -7.40 -2.37
C MET A 329 12.56 -7.26 -2.52
N THR A 330 13.28 -8.20 -1.93
CA THR A 330 14.74 -8.21 -1.83
C THR A 330 15.44 -8.84 -3.04
N TRP A 331 14.74 -8.98 -4.16
CA TRP A 331 15.26 -9.59 -5.38
C TRP A 331 15.69 -8.52 -6.38
N LYS A 332 16.96 -8.55 -6.79
CA LYS A 332 17.48 -7.60 -7.78
C LYS A 332 16.89 -7.79 -9.18
N GLN A 333 16.30 -8.97 -9.42
CA GLN A 333 15.61 -9.32 -10.65
C GLN A 333 14.22 -8.68 -10.74
N TYR A 334 13.70 -8.13 -9.63
CA TYR A 334 12.41 -7.47 -9.67
C TYR A 334 12.45 -6.28 -10.66
N PRO A 335 11.43 -6.07 -11.51
CA PRO A 335 11.52 -5.16 -12.65
C PRO A 335 11.96 -3.72 -12.32
N THR A 336 11.54 -3.18 -11.17
CA THR A 336 11.95 -1.84 -10.73
C THR A 336 13.44 -1.79 -10.32
N ALA A 337 14.00 -2.87 -9.78
CA ALA A 337 15.43 -2.98 -9.47
C ALA A 337 16.25 -3.12 -10.77
N VAL A 338 15.83 -3.98 -11.70
CA VAL A 338 16.49 -4.17 -13.01
C VAL A 338 16.50 -2.86 -13.81
N ALA A 339 15.39 -2.12 -13.81
CA ALA A 339 15.33 -0.85 -14.51
C ALA A 339 16.15 0.25 -13.84
N GLY A 340 16.26 0.24 -12.51
CA GLY A 340 17.21 1.08 -11.79
C GLY A 340 18.66 0.77 -12.19
N ASP A 341 19.01 -0.51 -12.34
CA ASP A 341 20.33 -0.92 -12.80
C ASP A 341 20.60 -0.52 -14.26
N ALA A 342 19.58 -0.64 -15.13
CA ALA A 342 19.66 -0.18 -16.51
C ALA A 342 19.81 1.34 -16.62
N LEU A 343 19.14 2.13 -15.76
CA LEU A 343 19.36 3.58 -15.67
C LEU A 343 20.82 3.90 -15.30
N SER A 344 21.38 3.19 -14.31
CA SER A 344 22.79 3.30 -13.95
C SER A 344 23.73 2.93 -15.10
N ASP A 345 23.42 1.89 -15.89
CA ASP A 345 24.18 1.56 -17.10
C ASP A 345 24.08 2.63 -18.19
N ALA A 346 22.97 3.36 -18.24
CA ALA A 346 22.78 4.49 -19.13
C ALA A 346 23.52 5.77 -18.69
N GLY A 347 24.17 5.75 -17.53
CA GLY A 347 24.93 6.89 -16.97
C GLY A 347 24.12 7.77 -16.01
N VAL A 348 22.92 7.36 -15.61
CA VAL A 348 22.09 8.07 -14.62
C VAL A 348 22.35 7.48 -13.24
N VAL A 349 22.74 8.27 -12.24
CA VAL A 349 22.90 7.73 -10.88
C VAL A 349 21.53 7.55 -10.24
N VAL A 350 21.17 6.32 -9.91
CA VAL A 350 19.90 6.00 -9.25
C VAL A 350 20.11 5.89 -7.75
N VAL A 351 19.32 6.64 -6.99
CA VAL A 351 19.33 6.66 -5.53
C VAL A 351 17.93 6.31 -5.05
N ALA A 352 17.81 5.31 -4.18
CA ALA A 352 16.51 4.87 -3.68
C ALA A 352 16.55 4.55 -2.18
N SER A 353 15.45 4.83 -1.49
CA SER A 353 15.25 4.45 -0.10
C SER A 353 15.28 2.92 0.06
N ILE A 354 15.96 2.40 1.08
CA ILE A 354 16.04 0.95 1.30
C ILE A 354 14.76 0.35 1.90
N GLY A 355 13.91 1.16 2.54
CA GLY A 355 12.66 0.75 3.16
C GLY A 355 12.60 1.06 4.67
N ASN A 356 11.40 1.06 5.22
CA ASN A 356 11.10 1.42 6.62
C ASN A 356 10.56 0.24 7.47
N SER A 357 10.72 -0.99 6.99
CA SER A 357 10.22 -2.22 7.61
C SER A 357 11.25 -2.91 8.51
N GLY A 358 12.23 -2.16 9.04
CA GLY A 358 13.30 -2.70 9.89
C GLY A 358 12.81 -3.25 11.23
N ALA A 359 11.63 -2.81 11.69
CA ALA A 359 10.97 -3.36 12.88
C ALA A 359 10.47 -4.80 12.65
N ASP A 360 10.17 -5.15 11.40
CA ASP A 360 9.65 -6.46 10.98
C ASP A 360 10.77 -7.48 10.72
N GLY A 361 12.01 -7.09 11.01
CA GLY A 361 13.17 -7.98 11.07
C GLY A 361 14.03 -8.01 9.80
N LEU A 362 14.74 -9.12 9.60
CA LEU A 362 15.77 -9.31 8.58
C LEU A 362 15.19 -9.31 7.16
N TYR A 363 15.99 -8.94 6.17
CA TYR A 363 15.57 -8.94 4.77
C TYR A 363 14.26 -8.17 4.50
N SER A 364 14.12 -7.03 5.17
CA SER A 364 13.00 -6.09 5.07
C SER A 364 13.24 -5.01 4.01
N ALA A 365 14.39 -5.04 3.33
CA ALA A 365 14.70 -4.14 2.23
C ALA A 365 13.76 -4.35 1.02
N GLY A 366 13.64 -3.33 0.17
CA GLY A 366 12.72 -3.35 -0.96
C GLY A 366 13.33 -2.89 -2.30
N ALA A 367 12.74 -3.35 -3.39
CA ALA A 367 13.00 -2.82 -4.72
C ALA A 367 12.32 -1.46 -4.88
N PRO A 368 12.94 -0.47 -5.55
CA PRO A 368 14.15 -0.57 -6.37
C PRO A 368 15.49 -0.48 -5.61
N GLY A 369 15.50 -0.15 -4.31
CA GLY A 369 16.72 0.08 -3.52
C GLY A 369 17.70 -1.11 -3.47
N VAL A 370 17.21 -2.33 -3.68
CA VAL A 370 18.02 -3.55 -3.75
C VAL A 370 18.70 -3.81 -5.10
N GLY A 371 18.46 -3.00 -6.14
CA GLY A 371 19.16 -3.13 -7.44
C GLY A 371 20.68 -3.05 -7.28
N GLU A 372 21.44 -3.84 -8.04
CA GLU A 372 22.89 -4.03 -7.88
C GLU A 372 23.67 -2.73 -8.10
N LYS A 373 23.15 -1.84 -8.94
CA LYS A 373 23.74 -0.55 -9.36
C LYS A 373 22.97 0.65 -8.87
N VAL A 374 21.84 0.45 -8.20
CA VAL A 374 21.11 1.47 -7.45
C VAL A 374 21.86 1.74 -6.14
N ILE A 375 21.94 3.00 -5.71
CA ILE A 375 22.40 3.35 -4.36
C ILE A 375 21.22 3.22 -3.40
N GLY A 376 21.15 2.12 -2.65
CA GLY A 376 20.14 1.88 -1.62
C GLY A 376 20.51 2.59 -0.32
N VAL A 377 19.63 3.44 0.21
CA VAL A 377 19.96 4.38 1.29
C VAL A 377 19.28 4.03 2.62
N ALA A 378 20.09 3.82 3.66
CA ALA A 378 19.66 3.67 5.05
C ALA A 378 19.37 5.03 5.72
N SER A 379 18.57 5.01 6.79
CA SER A 379 18.25 6.22 7.56
C SER A 379 19.07 6.31 8.84
N TYR A 380 19.63 7.50 9.07
CA TYR A 380 20.22 7.91 10.34
C TYR A 380 19.34 8.97 11.01
N ASP A 381 19.26 8.92 12.34
CA ASP A 381 18.56 9.96 13.11
C ASP A 381 19.38 11.25 13.12
N ASN A 382 18.70 12.37 12.89
CA ASN A 382 19.33 13.70 12.91
C ASN A 382 19.93 13.99 14.30
N VAL A 383 21.06 14.70 14.37
CA VAL A 383 21.79 14.99 15.61
C VAL A 383 21.14 16.07 16.48
N GLN A 384 20.28 16.90 15.90
CA GLN A 384 19.51 17.92 16.60
C GLN A 384 18.03 17.70 16.34
N ILE A 385 17.20 18.00 17.35
CA ILE A 385 15.74 18.02 17.26
C ILE A 385 15.28 19.41 17.67
N THR A 386 14.35 20.01 16.93
CA THR A 386 13.67 21.23 17.39
C THR A 386 12.45 20.82 18.18
N VAL A 387 12.25 21.43 19.33
CA VAL A 387 11.11 21.17 20.20
C VAL A 387 10.49 22.48 20.64
N ASN A 388 9.19 22.47 20.94
CA ASN A 388 8.55 23.60 21.61
C ASN A 388 9.26 23.89 22.94
N SER A 389 9.23 25.15 23.36
CA SER A 389 9.89 25.58 24.59
C SER A 389 8.93 26.30 25.53
N VAL A 390 9.15 26.09 26.82
CA VAL A 390 8.60 26.94 27.88
C VAL A 390 9.70 27.84 28.40
N THR A 391 9.35 28.99 28.95
CA THR A 391 10.32 29.85 29.65
C THR A 391 10.20 29.69 31.16
N ILE A 392 11.35 29.56 31.83
CA ILE A 392 11.45 29.36 33.28
C ILE A 392 12.07 30.61 33.91
N SER A 393 11.39 31.21 34.90
CA SER A 393 11.86 32.39 35.61
C SER A 393 13.09 32.07 36.51
N PRO A 394 13.87 33.05 37.00
CA PRO A 394 13.70 34.51 36.90
C PRO A 394 14.31 35.16 35.65
N ASP A 395 14.99 34.41 34.78
CA ASP A 395 15.75 34.89 33.62
C ASP A 395 15.14 34.48 32.28
N ASP A 396 13.90 33.98 32.29
CA ASP A 396 13.17 33.47 31.14
C ASP A 396 13.98 32.43 30.33
N THR A 397 14.65 31.52 31.05
CA THR A 397 15.44 30.45 30.42
C THR A 397 14.52 29.55 29.59
N PRO A 398 14.79 29.37 28.28
CA PRO A 398 14.03 28.44 27.47
C PRO A 398 14.37 27.00 27.86
N VAL A 399 13.34 26.18 28.05
CA VAL A 399 13.43 24.74 28.31
C VAL A 399 12.60 24.04 27.24
N GLY A 400 13.27 23.29 26.37
CA GLY A 400 12.62 22.51 25.33
C GLY A 400 11.92 21.27 25.89
N TYR A 401 10.78 20.92 25.33
CA TYR A 401 9.95 19.83 25.84
C TYR A 401 9.29 19.00 24.72
N VAL A 402 8.98 17.73 25.04
CA VAL A 402 8.16 16.86 24.20
C VAL A 402 6.77 16.72 24.83
N ASN A 403 5.72 16.75 24.02
CA ASN A 403 4.35 16.50 24.49
C ASN A 403 4.18 15.02 24.81
N ALA A 404 3.58 14.67 25.94
CA ALA A 404 3.25 13.28 26.22
C ALA A 404 2.06 12.81 25.37
N THR A 405 2.21 11.68 24.68
CA THR A 405 1.10 11.05 23.94
C THR A 405 -0.06 10.72 24.89
N GLY A 406 -1.29 11.05 24.50
CA GLY A 406 -2.49 10.83 25.33
C GLY A 406 -2.79 11.93 26.36
N ALA A 407 -1.97 12.99 26.43
CA ALA A 407 -2.26 14.17 27.26
C ALA A 407 -3.15 15.19 26.53
N ALA A 408 -3.67 16.18 27.26
CA ALA A 408 -4.33 17.32 26.63
C ALA A 408 -3.31 18.18 25.84
N PRO A 409 -3.75 18.87 24.77
CA PRO A 409 -2.89 19.76 23.99
C PRO A 409 -2.19 20.81 24.86
N THR A 410 -0.94 21.13 24.53
CA THR A 410 -0.20 22.17 25.26
C THR A 410 -0.66 23.58 24.89
N PRO A 411 -0.84 24.49 25.87
CA PRO A 411 -1.09 25.90 25.59
C PRO A 411 0.12 26.57 24.93
N THR A 412 -0.12 27.66 24.21
CA THR A 412 0.92 28.54 23.65
C THR A 412 1.15 29.81 24.49
N GLU A 413 0.32 30.04 25.50
CA GLU A 413 0.41 31.17 26.42
C GLU A 413 -0.11 30.80 27.82
N GLY A 414 0.25 31.61 28.82
CA GLY A 414 -0.16 31.41 30.22
C GLY A 414 1.02 31.06 31.13
N THR A 415 0.93 31.49 32.39
CA THR A 415 2.00 31.36 33.38
C THR A 415 1.49 30.70 34.64
N THR A 416 2.23 29.72 35.13
CA THR A 416 1.91 28.97 36.37
C THR A 416 3.10 28.99 37.34
N VAL A 417 2.82 28.82 38.63
CA VAL A 417 3.87 28.63 39.63
C VAL A 417 4.32 27.16 39.59
N LEU A 418 5.63 26.93 39.62
CA LEU A 418 6.20 25.59 39.65
C LEU A 418 6.27 25.04 41.06
N SER A 419 5.83 23.80 41.23
CA SER A 419 5.85 23.05 42.49
C SER A 419 6.67 21.78 42.36
N ARG A 420 7.34 21.37 43.44
CA ARG A 420 8.11 20.11 43.53
C ARG A 420 7.60 19.26 44.68
N LEU A 421 7.68 17.94 44.53
CA LEU A 421 7.14 16.97 45.50
C LEU A 421 8.15 16.53 46.57
N GLY A 422 9.46 16.53 46.25
CA GLY A 422 10.51 16.03 47.12
C GLY A 422 11.90 16.34 46.56
N ASP A 423 12.97 15.90 47.23
CA ASP A 423 14.35 15.97 46.72
C ASP A 423 14.54 15.04 45.52
N PRO A 424 15.30 15.44 44.47
CA PRO A 424 15.61 14.55 43.36
C PRO A 424 16.15 13.19 43.86
N GLY A 425 15.54 12.11 43.37
CA GLY A 425 15.82 10.75 43.83
C GLY A 425 14.93 10.25 44.98
N SER A 426 14.09 11.09 45.59
CA SER A 426 13.20 10.67 46.68
C SER A 426 11.92 9.96 46.17
N PRO A 427 11.25 9.15 47.01
CA PRO A 427 9.97 8.52 46.65
C PRO A 427 8.90 9.54 46.26
N GLU A 428 8.88 10.71 46.92
CA GLU A 428 7.94 11.80 46.63
C GLU A 428 8.23 12.45 45.28
N ALA A 429 9.50 12.76 44.97
CA ALA A 429 9.88 13.33 43.68
C ALA A 429 9.55 12.41 42.50
N MET A 430 9.56 11.09 42.71
CA MET A 430 9.18 10.10 41.70
C MET A 430 7.69 9.75 41.70
N ALA A 431 6.86 10.38 42.53
CA ALA A 431 5.45 10.02 42.74
C ALA A 431 5.24 8.52 43.07
N CYS A 432 6.22 7.91 43.75
CA CYS A 432 6.16 6.53 44.25
C CYS A 432 5.43 6.41 45.60
N VAL A 433 4.97 7.54 46.13
CA VAL A 433 4.03 7.68 47.25
C VAL A 433 2.92 8.65 46.85
N PRO A 434 1.70 8.53 47.42
CA PRO A 434 0.59 9.41 47.06
C PRO A 434 0.93 10.90 47.21
N ILE A 435 0.62 11.69 46.18
CA ILE A 435 0.72 13.15 46.23
C ILE A 435 -0.36 13.69 47.18
N THR A 436 0.07 14.30 48.29
CA THR A 436 -0.82 14.90 49.30
C THR A 436 -0.78 16.42 49.33
N THR A 437 0.11 17.02 48.54
CA THR A 437 0.21 18.47 48.33
C THR A 437 -0.96 18.93 47.46
N ASP A 438 -1.59 20.04 47.83
CA ASP A 438 -2.56 20.72 46.97
C ASP A 438 -1.80 21.44 45.84
N LEU A 439 -2.10 21.08 44.60
CA LEU A 439 -1.42 21.59 43.40
C LEU A 439 -2.31 22.52 42.57
N THR A 440 -3.44 22.98 43.11
CA THR A 440 -4.32 23.95 42.46
C THR A 440 -3.53 25.20 42.01
N ASP A 441 -3.75 25.66 40.78
CA ASP A 441 -3.05 26.81 40.15
C ASP A 441 -1.52 26.64 40.02
N THR A 442 -1.02 25.40 40.04
CA THR A 442 0.42 25.09 39.90
C THR A 442 0.71 24.08 38.82
N THR A 443 1.92 24.15 38.26
CA THR A 443 2.51 23.08 37.46
C THR A 443 3.49 22.29 38.33
N VAL A 444 3.34 20.97 38.37
CA VAL A 444 4.18 20.10 39.21
C VAL A 444 5.28 19.44 38.40
N ILE A 445 6.50 19.40 38.96
CA ILE A 445 7.61 18.62 38.39
C ILE A 445 7.70 17.24 39.06
N ILE A 446 7.82 16.18 38.26
CA ILE A 446 7.90 14.78 38.70
C ILE A 446 9.07 14.10 37.99
N GLN A 447 9.92 13.41 38.75
CA GLN A 447 11.04 12.66 38.22
C GLN A 447 10.60 11.31 37.62
N ARG A 448 11.14 10.97 36.45
CA ARG A 448 11.01 9.62 35.87
C ARG A 448 11.65 8.55 36.76
N GLY A 449 11.07 7.35 36.75
CA GLY A 449 11.70 6.14 37.26
C GLY A 449 11.01 5.54 38.49
N LEU A 450 11.48 4.33 38.82
CA LEU A 450 11.11 3.53 39.97
C LEU A 450 12.06 3.82 41.14
N HIS A 451 11.52 3.97 42.35
CA HIS A 451 12.34 4.16 43.53
C HIS A 451 12.81 2.80 44.11
N PRO A 452 14.12 2.59 44.39
CA PRO A 452 14.65 1.30 44.87
C PRO A 452 14.00 0.78 46.16
N ASP A 453 13.65 1.67 47.08
CA ASP A 453 12.98 1.30 48.35
C ASP A 453 11.45 1.16 48.23
N HIS A 454 10.89 1.41 47.04
CA HIS A 454 9.47 1.24 46.74
C HIS A 454 9.28 0.41 45.45
N PRO A 455 9.77 -0.85 45.39
CA PRO A 455 9.77 -1.66 44.17
C PRO A 455 8.36 -2.03 43.66
N THR A 456 7.33 -1.76 44.46
CA THR A 456 5.92 -1.98 44.11
C THR A 456 5.18 -0.69 43.74
N CYS A 457 5.84 0.48 43.69
CA CYS A 457 5.18 1.67 43.16
C CYS A 457 4.96 1.51 41.66
N ASP A 458 3.78 1.90 41.20
CA ASP A 458 3.50 2.05 39.78
C ASP A 458 4.25 3.29 39.26
N ALA A 459 5.36 3.04 38.57
CA ALA A 459 6.25 4.06 38.03
C ALA A 459 5.91 4.46 36.57
N THR A 460 4.74 4.05 36.06
CA THR A 460 4.29 4.41 34.71
C THR A 460 4.12 5.93 34.57
N PHE A 461 4.29 6.44 33.34
CA PHE A 461 4.06 7.85 33.04
C PHE A 461 2.60 8.25 33.27
N TYR A 462 1.66 7.41 32.83
CA TYR A 462 0.22 7.55 33.12
C TYR A 462 -0.04 7.76 34.61
N ASN A 463 0.48 6.89 35.49
CA ASN A 463 0.23 7.02 36.92
C ASN A 463 0.84 8.29 37.54
N LYS A 464 2.01 8.74 37.06
CA LYS A 464 2.62 10.02 37.49
C LYS A 464 1.74 11.21 37.08
N ALA A 465 1.28 11.24 35.83
CA ALA A 465 0.38 12.28 35.31
C ALA A 465 -0.97 12.28 36.05
N ARG A 466 -1.58 11.10 36.22
CA ARG A 466 -2.85 10.91 36.94
C ARG A 466 -2.78 11.42 38.37
N GLN A 467 -1.72 11.11 39.11
CA GLN A 467 -1.56 11.61 40.49
C GLN A 467 -1.41 13.13 40.55
N GLY A 468 -0.70 13.75 39.59
CA GLY A 468 -0.64 15.20 39.48
C GLY A 468 -2.00 15.84 39.21
N GLN A 469 -2.76 15.27 38.27
CA GLN A 469 -4.13 15.68 37.95
C GLN A 469 -5.07 15.55 39.15
N GLU A 470 -5.04 14.42 39.86
CA GLU A 470 -5.90 14.18 41.04
C GLU A 470 -5.58 15.12 42.20
N ALA A 471 -4.33 15.59 42.29
CA ALA A 471 -3.89 16.59 43.27
C ALA A 471 -4.19 18.04 42.84
N GLY A 472 -4.78 18.24 41.66
CA GLY A 472 -5.26 19.55 41.18
C GLY A 472 -4.27 20.35 40.33
N ALA A 473 -3.18 19.75 39.85
CA ALA A 473 -2.20 20.45 39.01
C ALA A 473 -2.83 20.95 37.69
N GLU A 474 -2.44 22.15 37.25
CA GLU A 474 -2.82 22.70 35.94
C GLU A 474 -2.04 22.06 34.79
N ALA A 475 -0.82 21.60 35.07
CA ALA A 475 0.00 20.81 34.14
C ALA A 475 1.04 19.97 34.91
N VAL A 476 1.59 18.95 34.25
CA VAL A 476 2.65 18.09 34.80
C VAL A 476 3.89 18.15 33.91
N ILE A 477 5.05 18.38 34.53
CA ILE A 477 6.35 18.22 33.88
C ILE A 477 6.96 16.91 34.39
N ILE A 478 7.21 15.97 33.47
CA ILE A 478 7.99 14.77 33.78
C ILE A 478 9.42 14.99 33.29
N TYR A 479 10.40 14.98 34.18
CA TYR A 479 11.81 15.11 33.77
C TYR A 479 12.55 13.77 33.84
N ASN A 480 13.43 13.56 32.86
CA ASN A 480 14.15 12.31 32.72
C ASN A 480 15.09 12.06 33.92
N ASN A 481 15.36 10.79 34.22
CA ASN A 481 16.32 10.37 35.26
C ASN A 481 17.70 9.98 34.70
N VAL A 482 17.87 10.09 33.40
CA VAL A 482 19.12 9.97 32.64
C VAL A 482 19.14 11.05 31.56
N ALA A 483 20.30 11.32 30.97
CA ALA A 483 20.40 12.27 29.86
C ALA A 483 19.58 11.82 28.64
N GLY A 484 19.10 12.78 27.85
CA GLY A 484 18.26 12.55 26.67
C GLY A 484 16.77 12.81 26.92
N LEU A 485 16.02 12.97 25.84
CA LEU A 485 14.55 13.04 25.82
C LEU A 485 13.97 11.68 25.43
N ILE A 486 12.71 11.47 25.79
CA ILE A 486 11.85 10.40 25.27
C ILE A 486 10.45 10.99 25.12
N ASN A 487 9.63 10.43 24.24
CA ASN A 487 8.21 10.73 24.21
C ASN A 487 7.46 9.76 25.16
N PRO A 488 6.90 10.22 26.30
CA PRO A 488 6.15 9.34 27.19
C PRO A 488 4.69 9.21 26.74
N THR A 489 4.15 7.98 26.74
CA THR A 489 2.69 7.79 26.68
C THR A 489 2.05 7.89 28.07
N VAL A 490 1.01 8.71 28.17
CA VAL A 490 0.14 8.86 29.35
C VAL A 490 -1.30 8.46 29.03
N GLU A 491 -1.49 7.63 28.01
CA GLU A 491 -2.80 7.04 27.74
C GLU A 491 -3.24 6.12 28.88
N PRO A 492 -4.55 6.06 29.16
CA PRO A 492 -5.08 5.15 30.16
C PRO A 492 -4.83 3.69 29.73
N PRO A 493 -4.28 2.83 30.61
CA PRO A 493 -3.93 1.46 30.25
C PRO A 493 -5.16 0.57 29.99
N THR A 494 -6.34 0.99 30.43
CA THR A 494 -7.61 0.36 30.08
C THR A 494 -8.68 1.42 29.81
N PRO A 495 -9.73 1.14 29.02
CA PRO A 495 -10.84 2.06 28.81
C PRO A 495 -11.62 2.45 30.08
N ALA A 496 -11.43 1.73 31.19
CA ALA A 496 -12.06 2.03 32.47
C ALA A 496 -11.27 3.06 33.31
N ASP A 497 -10.01 3.29 32.96
CA ASP A 497 -9.13 4.25 33.63
C ASP A 497 -9.40 5.68 33.14
N PRO A 498 -9.36 6.70 34.02
CA PRO A 498 -9.69 8.08 33.62
C PRO A 498 -8.62 8.66 32.67
N PRO A 499 -9.03 9.38 31.60
CA PRO A 499 -8.08 10.02 30.71
C PRO A 499 -7.32 11.16 31.41
N ILE A 500 -6.14 11.47 30.90
CA ILE A 500 -5.37 12.65 31.30
C ILE A 500 -5.89 13.86 30.53
N THR A 501 -6.47 14.81 31.25
CA THR A 501 -7.16 16.01 30.72
C THR A 501 -6.38 17.30 30.93
N ILE A 502 -5.19 17.22 31.51
CA ILE A 502 -4.26 18.34 31.68
C ILE A 502 -3.03 18.16 30.77
N PRO A 503 -2.34 19.24 30.39
CA PRO A 503 -1.10 19.15 29.63
C PRO A 503 -0.03 18.40 30.43
N VAL A 504 0.70 17.51 29.73
CA VAL A 504 1.86 16.81 30.29
C VAL A 504 3.02 16.93 29.32
N ILE A 505 4.14 17.47 29.81
CA ILE A 505 5.35 17.67 29.01
C ILE A 505 6.54 16.92 29.60
N PHE A 506 7.44 16.48 28.72
CA PHE A 506 8.66 15.77 29.09
C PHE A 506 9.91 16.60 28.80
N ILE A 507 10.82 16.69 29.77
CA ILE A 507 12.05 17.49 29.65
C ILE A 507 13.30 16.71 30.04
N GLN A 508 14.48 17.25 29.72
CA GLN A 508 15.76 16.61 30.04
C GLN A 508 16.00 16.53 31.54
N GLN A 509 16.87 15.58 31.95
CA GLN A 509 17.32 15.48 33.33
C GLN A 509 17.95 16.77 33.84
N SER A 510 18.81 17.41 33.03
CA SER A 510 19.50 18.65 33.41
C SER A 510 18.52 19.78 33.68
N ASP A 511 17.47 19.90 32.87
CA ASP A 511 16.47 20.95 32.98
C ASP A 511 15.57 20.71 34.19
N GLY A 512 15.19 19.46 34.45
CA GLY A 512 14.48 19.10 35.68
C GLY A 512 15.27 19.43 36.94
N VAL A 513 16.58 19.15 36.96
CA VAL A 513 17.47 19.50 38.08
C VAL A 513 17.66 21.02 38.20
N LEU A 514 17.73 21.75 37.08
CA LEU A 514 17.79 23.21 37.06
C LEU A 514 16.53 23.81 37.69
N ILE A 515 15.36 23.37 37.24
CA ILE A 515 14.06 23.84 37.74
C ILE A 515 13.92 23.51 39.24
N ASP A 516 14.26 22.29 39.65
CA ASP A 516 14.26 21.87 41.05
C ASP A 516 15.09 22.81 41.94
N GLY A 517 16.31 23.15 41.49
CA GLY A 517 17.19 24.07 42.20
C GLY A 517 16.66 25.51 42.28
N ARG A 518 15.96 25.97 41.23
CA ARG A 518 15.31 27.29 41.22
C ARG A 518 14.15 27.36 42.20
N ILE A 519 13.30 26.32 42.24
CA ILE A 519 12.19 26.23 43.19
C ILE A 519 12.69 26.27 44.64
N VAL A 520 13.84 25.64 44.93
CA VAL A 520 14.47 25.71 46.27
C VAL A 520 14.99 27.11 46.59
N ALA A 521 15.52 27.82 45.58
CA ALA A 521 16.10 29.14 45.76
C ALA A 521 15.02 30.24 45.93
N GLY A 522 13.83 30.06 45.36
CA GLY A 522 12.72 30.98 45.46
C GLY A 522 11.53 30.58 44.59
N GLU A 523 10.47 31.39 44.62
CA GLU A 523 9.32 31.21 43.73
C GLU A 523 9.78 31.20 42.27
N THR A 524 9.42 30.14 41.55
CA THR A 524 9.78 29.91 40.16
C THR A 524 8.49 29.66 39.39
N THR A 525 8.42 30.20 38.18
CA THR A 525 7.24 30.12 37.31
C THR A 525 7.64 29.53 35.96
N MET A 526 6.67 28.88 35.32
CA MET A 526 6.76 28.43 33.93
C MET A 526 5.78 29.26 33.10
N THR A 527 6.22 29.71 31.92
CA THR A 527 5.35 30.37 30.94
C THR A 527 5.35 29.57 29.64
N TRP A 528 4.15 29.22 29.17
CA TRP A 528 3.93 28.64 27.85
C TRP A 528 4.27 29.64 26.76
N THR A 529 4.83 29.18 25.64
CA THR A 529 5.19 30.00 24.48
C THR A 529 4.91 29.24 23.18
N ASP A 530 4.90 29.97 22.07
CA ASP A 530 4.95 29.45 20.69
C ASP A 530 6.39 29.36 20.14
N GLU A 531 7.39 29.62 20.99
CA GLU A 531 8.80 29.58 20.61
C GLU A 531 9.36 28.16 20.65
N VAL A 532 10.28 27.89 19.74
CA VAL A 532 10.98 26.60 19.63
C VAL A 532 12.46 26.71 20.01
N THR A 533 13.07 25.60 20.39
CA THR A 533 14.51 25.50 20.67
C THR A 533 15.10 24.19 20.16
N SER A 534 16.42 24.18 19.89
CA SER A 534 17.15 22.99 19.42
C SER A 534 17.78 22.24 20.59
N LEU A 535 17.68 20.91 20.56
CA LEU A 535 18.31 20.02 21.54
C LEU A 535 19.01 18.85 20.84
N PRO A 536 20.09 18.29 21.43
CA PRO A 536 20.69 17.07 20.89
C PRO A 536 19.70 15.90 20.88
N SER A 537 19.64 15.19 19.75
CA SER A 537 18.87 13.96 19.63
C SER A 537 19.52 12.85 20.46
N PRO A 538 18.76 12.08 21.28
CA PRO A 538 19.28 10.94 22.04
C PRO A 538 19.86 9.83 21.16
N THR A 539 19.33 9.68 19.95
CA THR A 539 19.72 8.67 18.96
C THR A 539 20.49 9.30 17.79
N GLY A 540 20.79 10.59 17.86
CA GLY A 540 21.44 11.34 16.78
C GLY A 540 22.74 10.68 16.29
N GLY A 541 22.85 10.52 14.97
CA GLY A 541 23.98 9.84 14.33
C GLY A 541 23.97 8.31 14.43
N LEU A 542 22.93 7.71 14.99
CA LEU A 542 22.69 6.26 14.95
C LEU A 542 21.67 5.93 13.85
N ILE A 543 21.67 4.66 13.43
CA ILE A 543 20.68 4.15 12.49
C ILE A 543 19.28 4.23 13.09
N SER A 544 18.34 4.78 12.33
CA SER A 544 16.92 4.87 12.69
C SER A 544 16.33 3.48 12.87
N SER A 545 15.46 3.31 13.88
CA SER A 545 14.92 1.99 14.22
C SER A 545 14.15 1.33 13.08
N PHE A 546 13.43 2.12 12.28
CA PHE A 546 12.63 1.67 11.15
C PHE A 546 13.48 1.29 9.93
N SER A 547 14.75 1.71 9.82
CA SER A 547 15.54 1.49 8.59
C SER A 547 15.68 -0.02 8.30
N SER A 548 15.21 -0.43 7.12
CA SER A 548 15.14 -1.84 6.70
C SER A 548 16.52 -2.53 6.69
N TYR A 549 16.50 -3.83 6.97
CA TYR A 549 17.65 -4.71 6.88
C TYR A 549 17.76 -5.30 5.47
N GLY A 550 18.97 -5.28 4.90
CA GLY A 550 19.37 -6.28 3.92
C GLY A 550 19.71 -7.62 4.61
N MET A 551 20.51 -8.48 4.01
CA MET A 551 21.03 -8.45 2.63
C MET A 551 19.90 -8.68 1.62
N THR A 552 20.22 -8.71 0.33
CA THR A 552 19.27 -9.20 -0.69
C THR A 552 19.02 -10.70 -0.49
N ALA A 553 17.99 -11.24 -1.16
CA ALA A 553 17.71 -12.69 -1.16
C ALA A 553 18.87 -13.52 -1.73
N GLU A 554 19.78 -12.89 -2.49
CA GLU A 554 20.97 -13.51 -3.06
C GLU A 554 22.25 -13.19 -2.28
N LEU A 555 22.11 -12.66 -1.06
CA LEU A 555 23.22 -12.30 -0.15
C LEU A 555 24.12 -11.17 -0.69
N GLU A 556 23.58 -10.29 -1.54
CA GLU A 556 24.25 -9.04 -1.88
C GLU A 556 24.10 -8.03 -0.75
N LEU A 557 25.16 -7.26 -0.52
CA LEU A 557 25.20 -6.29 0.56
C LEU A 557 24.36 -5.06 0.21
N LYS A 558 23.25 -4.90 0.93
CA LYS A 558 22.40 -3.71 0.96
C LYS A 558 22.04 -3.36 2.41
N PRO A 559 21.69 -2.10 2.71
CA PRO A 559 21.84 -0.89 1.88
C PRO A 559 23.31 -0.60 1.51
N ASP A 560 23.55 0.33 0.59
CA ASP A 560 24.90 0.71 0.15
C ASP A 560 25.59 1.65 1.13
N LEU A 561 24.84 2.61 1.67
CA LEU A 561 25.24 3.59 2.68
C LEU A 561 23.97 4.21 3.29
N GLY A 562 24.10 5.17 4.20
CA GLY A 562 22.96 5.93 4.70
C GLY A 562 23.20 7.42 4.82
N ALA A 563 22.12 8.14 5.09
CA ALA A 563 22.10 9.59 5.26
C ALA A 563 21.08 9.98 6.35
N PRO A 564 21.07 11.24 6.81
CA PRO A 564 20.05 11.71 7.73
C PRO A 564 18.66 11.56 7.12
N GLY A 565 17.80 10.79 7.79
CA GLY A 565 16.41 10.55 7.38
C GLY A 565 15.44 10.43 8.55
N GLY A 566 15.94 10.25 9.77
CA GLY A 566 15.12 10.22 10.96
C GLY A 566 14.83 11.63 11.44
N ASN A 567 13.58 12.05 11.30
CA ASN A 567 13.05 13.37 11.65
C ASN A 567 13.80 14.47 10.89
N ILE A 568 13.31 14.88 9.72
CA ILE A 568 13.94 15.91 8.87
C ILE A 568 12.87 16.94 8.52
N MET A 569 13.14 18.22 8.77
CA MET A 569 12.29 19.32 8.33
C MET A 569 12.58 19.71 6.89
N SER A 570 11.55 19.76 6.04
CA SER A 570 11.64 20.17 4.64
C SER A 570 10.41 20.93 4.17
N ALA A 571 10.42 21.36 2.91
CA ALA A 571 9.27 21.93 2.22
C ALA A 571 8.07 20.98 2.24
N TYR A 572 6.87 21.51 2.18
CA TYR A 572 5.61 20.78 2.14
C TYR A 572 4.58 21.60 1.36
N PRO A 573 3.49 21.04 0.82
CA PRO A 573 2.53 21.84 0.08
C PRO A 573 2.04 23.06 0.86
N LEU A 574 1.96 24.21 0.19
CA LEU A 574 1.56 25.48 0.80
C LEU A 574 0.14 25.41 1.38
N GLU A 575 -0.75 24.64 0.76
CA GLU A 575 -2.11 24.35 1.21
C GLU A 575 -2.13 23.61 2.55
N ALA A 576 -1.05 22.89 2.88
CA ALA A 576 -0.88 22.09 4.08
C ALA A 576 0.08 22.71 5.11
N GLY A 577 0.50 23.96 4.93
CA GLY A 577 1.32 24.71 5.89
C GLY A 577 2.75 25.00 5.43
N GLY A 578 3.14 24.59 4.21
CA GLY A 578 4.41 24.97 3.57
C GLY A 578 5.65 24.21 4.05
N TYR A 579 5.66 23.73 5.29
CA TYR A 579 6.78 22.97 5.83
C TYR A 579 6.29 21.89 6.79
N ALA A 580 6.97 20.74 6.78
CA ALA A 580 6.67 19.63 7.66
C ALA A 580 7.97 18.97 8.12
N THR A 581 7.86 18.12 9.15
CA THR A 581 8.94 17.21 9.55
C THR A 581 8.47 15.78 9.37
N LEU A 582 9.26 15.01 8.62
CA LEU A 582 8.99 13.60 8.37
C LEU A 582 10.19 12.73 8.74
N GLY A 583 9.94 11.46 9.06
CA GLY A 583 10.97 10.46 9.34
C GLY A 583 10.86 9.29 8.37
N GLY A 584 11.96 8.89 7.75
CA GLY A 584 11.99 7.76 6.83
C GLY A 584 13.29 7.64 6.05
N THR A 585 13.55 6.46 5.51
CA THR A 585 14.58 6.28 4.47
C THR A 585 14.24 7.09 3.21
N SER A 586 12.96 7.43 3.03
CA SER A 586 12.45 8.39 2.05
C SER A 586 13.05 9.80 2.17
N MET A 587 13.48 10.22 3.37
CA MET A 587 14.18 11.49 3.59
C MET A 587 15.70 11.34 3.45
N ALA A 588 16.25 10.17 3.74
CA ALA A 588 17.68 9.90 3.56
C ALA A 588 18.08 9.81 2.08
N SER A 589 17.24 9.15 1.26
CA SER A 589 17.46 8.99 -0.18
C SER A 589 17.72 10.33 -0.92
N PRO A 590 16.86 11.37 -0.80
CA PRO A 590 17.08 12.64 -1.51
C PRO A 590 18.31 13.38 -1.00
N HIS A 591 18.71 13.18 0.25
CA HIS A 591 19.96 13.73 0.79
C HIS A 591 21.16 13.17 0.02
N VAL A 592 21.18 11.86 -0.22
CA VAL A 592 22.21 11.21 -1.05
C VAL A 592 22.09 11.62 -2.52
N ALA A 593 20.89 11.77 -3.07
CA ALA A 593 20.70 12.24 -4.45
C ALA A 593 21.29 13.65 -4.65
N GLY A 594 21.11 14.55 -3.69
CA GLY A 594 21.78 15.84 -3.69
C GLY A 594 23.30 15.71 -3.56
N ALA A 595 23.80 14.85 -2.67
CA ALA A 595 25.24 14.60 -2.49
C ALA A 595 25.90 14.09 -3.79
N VAL A 596 25.21 13.20 -4.51
CA VAL A 596 25.62 12.74 -5.84
C VAL A 596 25.71 13.91 -6.82
N ALA A 597 24.73 14.83 -6.84
CA ALA A 597 24.77 16.00 -7.71
C ALA A 597 25.97 16.92 -7.37
N LEU A 598 26.32 17.07 -6.09
CA LEU A 598 27.52 17.82 -5.68
C LEU A 598 28.81 17.11 -6.15
N LEU A 599 28.89 15.79 -5.99
CA LEU A 599 30.04 15.00 -6.42
C LEU A 599 30.22 15.03 -7.94
N LEU A 600 29.14 14.88 -8.72
CA LEU A 600 29.19 15.00 -10.18
C LEU A 600 29.49 16.42 -10.66
N GLN A 601 29.13 17.45 -9.89
CA GLN A 601 29.55 18.83 -10.17
C GLN A 601 31.07 18.99 -10.00
N ALA A 602 31.66 18.32 -8.99
CA ALA A 602 33.09 18.33 -8.74
C ALA A 602 33.86 17.53 -9.78
N ASP A 603 33.37 16.34 -10.13
CA ASP A 603 33.94 15.49 -11.18
C ASP A 603 32.84 14.90 -12.08
N PRO A 604 32.55 15.53 -13.23
CA PRO A 604 31.53 15.06 -14.17
C PRO A 604 31.99 13.86 -15.00
N SER A 605 33.21 13.34 -14.78
CA SER A 605 33.73 12.17 -15.51
C SER A 605 33.43 10.85 -14.82
N LEU A 606 32.99 10.87 -13.56
CA LEU A 606 32.66 9.69 -12.79
C LEU A 606 31.47 8.94 -13.41
N THR A 607 31.63 7.64 -13.57
CA THR A 607 30.51 6.74 -13.86
C THR A 607 29.65 6.51 -12.61
N PRO A 608 28.38 6.06 -12.74
CA PRO A 608 27.55 5.77 -11.58
C PRO A 608 28.15 4.77 -10.58
N ALA A 609 28.90 3.78 -11.06
CA ALA A 609 29.62 2.85 -10.19
C ALA A 609 30.76 3.54 -9.41
N GLU A 610 31.51 4.44 -10.05
CA GLU A 610 32.58 5.20 -9.38
C GLU A 610 32.02 6.22 -8.40
N VAL A 611 30.87 6.85 -8.69
CA VAL A 611 30.14 7.69 -7.73
C VAL A 611 29.79 6.88 -6.47
N ARG A 612 29.17 5.71 -6.63
CA ARG A 612 28.79 4.86 -5.49
C ARG A 612 30.02 4.39 -4.72
N ASP A 613 31.04 3.88 -5.39
CA ASP A 613 32.26 3.38 -4.75
C ASP A 613 32.97 4.49 -3.96
N THR A 614 33.08 5.71 -4.52
CA THR A 614 33.65 6.88 -3.83
C THR A 614 32.84 7.24 -2.58
N LEU A 615 31.51 7.33 -2.67
CA LEU A 615 30.67 7.63 -1.51
C LEU A 615 30.78 6.53 -0.43
N GLN A 616 30.85 5.25 -0.81
CA GLN A 616 31.04 4.15 0.11
C GLN A 616 32.42 4.18 0.79
N ASN A 617 33.47 4.50 0.05
CA ASN A 617 34.84 4.48 0.58
C ASN A 617 35.07 5.49 1.71
N HIS A 618 34.33 6.60 1.67
CA HIS A 618 34.43 7.72 2.62
C HIS A 618 33.33 7.71 3.70
N ALA A 619 32.34 6.83 3.59
CA ALA A 619 31.27 6.76 4.58
C ALA A 619 31.77 6.34 5.99
N ASP A 620 31.10 6.85 7.01
CA ASP A 620 31.45 6.67 8.42
C ASP A 620 30.47 5.70 9.12
N PRO A 621 30.92 4.51 9.57
CA PRO A 621 30.04 3.55 10.22
C PRO A 621 29.69 4.00 11.65
N ALA A 622 28.43 3.81 12.04
CA ALA A 622 27.94 4.13 13.37
C ALA A 622 27.98 2.94 14.33
N LEU A 623 27.91 3.28 15.62
CA LEU A 623 27.72 2.33 16.70
C LEU A 623 26.36 1.65 16.60
N TRP A 624 26.26 0.43 17.15
CA TRP A 624 25.03 -0.33 17.21
C TRP A 624 23.91 0.46 17.92
N SER A 625 22.85 0.76 17.16
CA SER A 625 21.74 1.64 17.56
C SER A 625 21.04 1.19 18.85
N LEU A 626 20.87 -0.13 19.06
CA LEU A 626 20.17 -0.66 20.22
C LEU A 626 21.02 -0.65 21.51
N ASN A 627 22.35 -0.63 21.38
CA ASN A 627 23.24 -0.53 22.54
C ASN A 627 24.60 0.09 22.16
N PRO A 628 24.67 1.42 21.98
CA PRO A 628 25.91 2.10 21.61
C PRO A 628 27.02 1.92 22.65
N GLY A 629 26.64 1.72 23.92
CA GLY A 629 27.57 1.49 25.03
C GLY A 629 28.35 0.17 24.94
N ALA A 630 27.96 -0.76 24.07
CA ALA A 630 28.71 -1.99 23.79
C ALA A 630 30.03 -1.71 23.03
N GLY A 631 30.12 -0.57 22.32
CA GLY A 631 31.27 -0.24 21.48
C GLY A 631 31.39 -1.07 20.21
N LEU A 632 30.32 -1.79 19.82
CA LEU A 632 30.23 -2.50 18.55
C LEU A 632 29.62 -1.58 17.49
N LEU A 633 30.05 -1.72 16.24
CA LEU A 633 29.42 -1.10 15.09
C LEU A 633 28.10 -1.80 14.74
N GLU A 634 27.16 -1.04 14.18
CA GLU A 634 25.96 -1.58 13.56
C GLU A 634 26.34 -2.48 12.38
N GLY A 635 25.55 -3.52 12.09
CA GLY A 635 25.86 -4.44 10.99
C GLY A 635 25.82 -3.74 9.62
N ALA A 636 26.76 -4.04 8.73
CA ALA A 636 26.78 -3.44 7.38
C ALA A 636 25.51 -3.76 6.57
N PHE A 637 24.88 -4.90 6.82
CA PHE A 637 23.57 -5.27 6.25
C PHE A 637 22.39 -4.38 6.73
N ARG A 638 22.64 -3.38 7.59
CA ARG A 638 21.65 -2.40 8.04
C ARG A 638 22.06 -0.96 7.72
N GLN A 639 23.35 -0.66 7.73
CA GLN A 639 23.87 0.70 7.51
C GLN A 639 24.65 0.91 6.20
N GLY A 640 24.90 -0.17 5.46
CA GLY A 640 25.83 -0.16 4.34
C GLY A 640 27.24 0.20 4.76
N ALA A 641 27.90 1.06 3.98
CA ALA A 641 29.23 1.57 4.28
C ALA A 641 29.28 2.49 5.50
N GLY A 642 28.16 3.14 5.85
CA GLY A 642 28.06 4.12 6.93
C GLY A 642 27.27 5.36 6.52
N LEU A 643 27.32 6.39 7.36
CA LEU A 643 26.79 7.72 7.07
C LEU A 643 27.64 8.37 5.96
N VAL A 644 26.99 8.90 4.93
CA VAL A 644 27.68 9.56 3.82
C VAL A 644 28.47 10.79 4.30
N ASP A 645 29.69 10.94 3.78
CA ASP A 645 30.57 12.07 4.03
C ASP A 645 30.93 12.74 2.68
N VAL A 646 30.38 13.93 2.45
CA VAL A 646 30.30 14.53 1.11
C VAL A 646 31.55 15.34 0.77
N ASP A 647 32.11 16.11 1.71
CA ASP A 647 33.32 16.88 1.43
C ASP A 647 34.53 15.97 1.29
N ASP A 648 34.64 14.92 2.10
CA ASP A 648 35.68 13.90 1.93
C ASP A 648 35.57 13.17 0.59
N ALA A 649 34.35 12.83 0.16
CA ALA A 649 34.12 12.22 -1.16
C ALA A 649 34.48 13.17 -2.32
N ILE A 650 34.19 14.47 -2.20
CA ILE A 650 34.56 15.49 -3.21
C ILE A 650 36.07 15.70 -3.27
N LEU A 651 36.76 15.61 -2.13
CA LEU A 651 38.21 15.79 -2.02
C LEU A 651 39.00 14.50 -2.25
N ALA A 652 38.31 13.38 -2.51
CA ALA A 652 38.90 12.08 -2.71
C ALA A 652 39.94 12.10 -3.84
N THR A 653 41.12 11.56 -3.55
CA THR A 653 42.20 11.34 -4.54
C THR A 653 42.51 9.86 -4.71
N THR A 654 41.72 8.99 -4.07
CA THR A 654 41.89 7.55 -4.07
C THR A 654 40.53 6.90 -4.06
N SER A 655 40.36 5.87 -4.87
CA SER A 655 39.17 5.04 -4.93
C SER A 655 39.52 3.57 -4.74
N ILE A 656 38.60 2.83 -4.13
CA ILE A 656 38.71 1.40 -3.89
C ILE A 656 37.46 0.72 -4.47
N SER A 657 37.68 -0.14 -5.47
CA SER A 657 36.60 -0.84 -6.17
C SER A 657 36.79 -2.37 -6.09
N PRO A 658 35.73 -3.16 -5.84
CA PRO A 658 34.37 -2.70 -5.55
C PRO A 658 34.29 -1.98 -4.18
N GLY A 659 33.37 -1.01 -4.07
CA GLY A 659 33.16 -0.22 -2.86
C GLY A 659 32.59 -1.00 -1.67
N ALA A 660 32.01 -2.18 -1.92
CA ALA A 660 31.47 -3.10 -0.92
C ALA A 660 31.71 -4.57 -1.33
N LEU A 661 31.76 -5.48 -0.36
CA LEU A 661 32.07 -6.89 -0.57
C LEU A 661 30.95 -7.81 -0.04
N ALA A 662 30.16 -8.35 -0.96
CA ALA A 662 29.27 -9.48 -0.68
C ALA A 662 30.09 -10.78 -0.64
N LEU A 663 30.16 -11.43 0.52
CA LEU A 663 30.93 -12.67 0.71
C LEU A 663 30.11 -13.94 0.43
N GLY A 664 28.79 -13.81 0.29
CA GLY A 664 27.87 -14.91 0.03
C GLY A 664 27.69 -15.83 1.24
N GLU A 665 27.34 -17.09 0.96
CA GLU A 665 27.15 -18.13 1.97
C GLU A 665 28.48 -18.76 2.42
N GLY A 666 28.59 -19.07 3.71
CA GLY A 666 29.84 -19.53 4.33
C GLY A 666 30.07 -21.03 4.29
N GLU A 667 29.18 -21.85 3.71
CA GLU A 667 29.30 -23.31 3.70
C GLU A 667 30.61 -23.76 3.03
N ALA A 668 31.01 -23.08 1.95
CA ALA A 668 32.22 -23.37 1.20
C ALA A 668 33.53 -23.08 1.96
N GLY A 669 33.47 -22.41 3.12
CA GLY A 669 34.62 -22.06 3.94
C GLY A 669 35.20 -20.69 3.58
N PRO A 670 36.53 -20.50 3.59
CA PRO A 670 37.11 -19.19 3.30
C PRO A 670 36.86 -18.69 1.87
N HIS A 671 36.49 -17.42 1.72
CA HIS A 671 36.22 -16.75 0.44
C HIS A 671 37.33 -15.73 0.13
N THR A 672 37.92 -15.80 -1.06
CA THR A 672 38.92 -14.84 -1.53
C THR A 672 38.31 -13.84 -2.50
N VAL A 673 38.48 -12.55 -2.21
CA VAL A 673 38.02 -11.43 -3.03
C VAL A 673 39.20 -10.50 -3.34
N SER A 674 39.08 -9.73 -4.43
CA SER A 674 40.08 -8.75 -4.85
C SER A 674 39.48 -7.36 -4.81
N VAL A 675 40.23 -6.38 -4.29
CA VAL A 675 39.91 -4.96 -4.37
C VAL A 675 41.01 -4.23 -5.12
N SER A 676 40.63 -3.29 -5.99
CA SER A 676 41.54 -2.42 -6.74
C SER A 676 41.62 -1.08 -6.03
N VAL A 677 42.83 -0.69 -5.60
CA VAL A 677 43.10 0.62 -5.02
C VAL A 677 43.74 1.49 -6.08
N THR A 678 43.04 2.54 -6.51
CA THR A 678 43.50 3.51 -7.51
C THR A 678 43.84 4.81 -6.82
N ASN A 679 45.01 5.37 -7.13
CA ASN A 679 45.47 6.66 -6.59
C ASN A 679 45.59 7.68 -7.71
N ASP A 680 44.66 8.61 -7.79
CA ASP A 680 44.62 9.71 -8.77
C ASP A 680 45.38 10.96 -8.29
N GLY A 681 45.97 10.89 -7.09
CA GLY A 681 46.86 11.91 -6.55
C GLY A 681 48.19 12.03 -7.31
N ASP A 682 48.97 13.07 -6.97
CA ASP A 682 50.24 13.40 -7.62
C ASP A 682 51.47 12.75 -6.99
N ALA A 683 51.28 11.98 -5.91
CA ALA A 683 52.32 11.29 -5.15
C ALA A 683 51.91 9.86 -4.78
N PRO A 684 52.87 8.93 -4.61
CA PRO A 684 52.57 7.59 -4.12
C PRO A 684 52.04 7.63 -2.67
N VAL A 685 51.02 6.82 -2.37
CA VAL A 685 50.44 6.68 -1.04
C VAL A 685 50.59 5.23 -0.55
N THR A 686 50.94 5.06 0.72
CA THR A 686 51.00 3.76 1.39
C THR A 686 49.86 3.66 2.40
N TYR A 687 49.03 2.64 2.26
CA TYR A 687 47.91 2.35 3.16
C TYR A 687 48.24 1.15 4.04
N ALA A 688 48.03 1.29 5.35
CA ALA A 688 47.93 0.15 6.26
C ALA A 688 46.55 -0.50 6.11
N ILE A 689 46.49 -1.82 6.01
CA ILE A 689 45.26 -2.59 5.79
C ILE A 689 44.91 -3.35 7.07
N ALA A 690 43.69 -3.17 7.55
CA ALA A 690 43.18 -3.84 8.75
C ALA A 690 41.74 -4.33 8.56
N ASN A 691 41.39 -5.41 9.26
CA ASN A 691 40.00 -5.86 9.39
C ASN A 691 39.39 -5.24 10.66
N ASN A 692 38.33 -4.45 10.48
CA ASN A 692 37.49 -3.95 11.54
C ASN A 692 36.20 -4.78 11.62
N ALA A 693 36.28 -5.89 12.35
CA ALA A 693 35.18 -6.84 12.52
C ALA A 693 34.44 -6.68 13.86
N GLU A 694 34.64 -5.58 14.60
CA GLU A 694 33.97 -5.32 15.88
C GLU A 694 32.52 -4.86 15.65
N THR A 695 31.69 -5.73 15.08
CA THR A 695 30.32 -5.47 14.62
C THR A 695 29.30 -6.38 15.30
N VAL A 696 28.02 -6.01 15.23
CA VAL A 696 26.91 -6.91 15.59
C VAL A 696 26.59 -7.85 14.41
N ALA A 697 26.43 -9.14 14.71
CA ALA A 697 25.89 -10.15 13.80
C ALA A 697 24.42 -10.43 14.16
N VAL A 698 23.62 -10.82 13.18
CA VAL A 698 22.19 -11.11 13.37
C VAL A 698 21.83 -12.50 12.83
N GLY A 699 20.79 -13.12 13.38
CA GLY A 699 20.34 -14.45 12.94
C GLY A 699 18.88 -14.74 13.30
N PRO A 700 18.37 -15.93 12.95
CA PRO A 700 16.95 -16.26 12.99
C PRO A 700 16.34 -16.21 14.40
N PRO A 701 15.00 -16.09 14.49
CA PRO A 701 14.04 -16.02 13.37
C PRO A 701 14.10 -14.69 12.61
N SER A 702 13.73 -14.68 11.33
CA SER A 702 13.83 -13.49 10.47
C SER A 702 12.98 -12.32 10.99
N THR A 703 11.79 -12.59 11.52
CA THR A 703 10.82 -11.61 12.04
C THR A 703 11.23 -11.00 13.39
N ALA A 704 12.09 -11.68 14.14
CA ALA A 704 12.55 -11.23 15.46
C ALA A 704 14.01 -11.65 15.66
N PRO A 705 14.96 -10.96 15.00
CA PRO A 705 16.33 -11.42 14.93
C PRO A 705 17.02 -11.46 16.29
N GLY A 706 17.83 -12.50 16.49
CA GLY A 706 18.81 -12.54 17.57
C GLY A 706 20.05 -11.72 17.24
N TYR A 707 20.64 -11.06 18.24
CA TYR A 707 21.87 -10.26 18.09
C TYR A 707 23.06 -10.97 18.75
N PHE A 708 24.19 -11.03 18.04
CA PHE A 708 25.37 -11.80 18.41
C PHE A 708 26.68 -11.02 18.16
N TYR A 709 27.77 -11.46 18.79
CA TYR A 709 29.13 -11.03 18.45
C TYR A 709 29.85 -12.21 17.79
N ASP A 710 30.01 -12.15 16.47
CA ASP A 710 30.47 -13.29 15.66
C ASP A 710 31.31 -12.82 14.45
N PRO A 711 32.54 -12.34 14.69
CA PRO A 711 33.35 -11.69 13.66
C PRO A 711 33.96 -12.70 12.68
N ALA A 712 34.04 -12.32 11.40
CA ALA A 712 34.85 -13.03 10.41
C ALA A 712 36.35 -12.75 10.59
N GLU A 713 37.19 -13.73 10.26
CA GLU A 713 38.64 -13.55 10.21
C GLU A 713 39.07 -13.13 8.80
N MET A 714 40.05 -12.24 8.68
CA MET A 714 40.61 -11.80 7.39
C MET A 714 42.10 -12.10 7.32
N SER A 715 42.55 -12.59 6.17
CA SER A 715 43.97 -12.78 5.84
C SER A 715 44.30 -12.14 4.48
N GLY A 716 45.51 -11.60 4.34
CA GLY A 716 45.93 -10.81 3.18
C GLY A 716 47.17 -9.98 3.49
N PRO A 717 47.59 -9.06 2.60
CA PRO A 717 48.64 -8.09 2.90
C PRO A 717 48.17 -7.10 3.98
N THR A 718 49.10 -6.66 4.82
CA THR A 718 48.85 -5.66 5.89
C THR A 718 49.14 -4.23 5.47
N GLU A 719 49.72 -4.04 4.28
CA GLU A 719 49.99 -2.74 3.70
C GLU A 719 50.01 -2.84 2.17
N VAL A 720 49.68 -1.75 1.48
CA VAL A 720 49.81 -1.60 0.03
C VAL A 720 50.35 -0.20 -0.29
N THR A 721 51.24 -0.10 -1.27
CA THR A 721 51.70 1.20 -1.79
C THR A 721 51.26 1.33 -3.24
N VAL A 722 50.57 2.43 -3.54
CA VAL A 722 50.01 2.72 -4.86
C VAL A 722 50.69 3.97 -5.41
N GLY A 723 51.32 3.86 -6.58
CA GLY A 723 51.94 5.00 -7.27
C GLY A 723 50.93 6.07 -7.68
N ALA A 724 51.41 7.28 -7.96
CA ALA A 724 50.58 8.35 -8.51
C ALA A 724 50.04 7.96 -9.91
N GLY A 725 48.73 8.02 -10.10
CA GLY A 725 48.03 7.57 -11.31
C GLY A 725 48.10 6.06 -11.55
N GLU A 726 48.42 5.26 -10.53
CA GLU A 726 48.50 3.80 -10.63
C GLU A 726 47.32 3.13 -9.90
N THR A 727 47.00 1.91 -10.33
CA THR A 727 46.05 1.02 -9.65
C THR A 727 46.79 -0.24 -9.17
N THR A 728 46.55 -0.64 -7.93
CA THR A 728 47.10 -1.89 -7.36
C THR A 728 45.97 -2.79 -6.87
N VAL A 729 46.02 -4.07 -7.23
CA VAL A 729 45.06 -5.09 -6.79
C VAL A 729 45.54 -5.72 -5.48
N VAL A 730 44.64 -5.82 -4.51
CA VAL A 730 44.85 -6.46 -3.20
C VAL A 730 43.91 -7.66 -3.07
N GLU A 731 44.48 -8.84 -2.84
CA GLU A 731 43.71 -10.06 -2.54
C GLU A 731 43.50 -10.23 -1.02
N LEU A 732 42.24 -10.41 -0.63
CA LEU A 732 41.80 -10.59 0.76
C LEU A 732 41.02 -11.90 0.87
N THR A 733 41.29 -12.69 1.91
CA THR A 733 40.57 -13.94 2.18
C THR A 733 39.87 -13.86 3.51
N PHE A 734 38.54 -14.02 3.49
CA PHE A 734 37.66 -13.98 4.65
C PHE A 734 37.27 -15.40 5.07
N THR A 735 37.42 -15.72 6.35
CA THR A 735 36.91 -16.96 6.93
C THR A 735 35.62 -16.66 7.68
N PRO A 736 34.48 -17.26 7.29
CA PRO A 736 33.21 -17.05 7.98
C PRO A 736 33.28 -17.58 9.43
N PRO A 737 32.48 -17.02 10.35
CA PRO A 737 32.37 -17.54 11.70
C PRO A 737 31.83 -18.98 11.72
N ALA A 738 32.15 -19.74 12.77
CA ALA A 738 31.76 -21.15 12.90
C ALA A 738 30.28 -21.39 13.24
N SER A 739 29.51 -20.32 13.47
CA SER A 739 28.06 -20.40 13.65
C SER A 739 27.35 -20.75 12.33
N THR A 740 26.05 -21.01 12.41
CA THR A 740 25.21 -21.28 11.24
C THR A 740 24.04 -20.29 11.21
N HIS A 741 23.63 -19.92 10.00
CA HIS A 741 22.51 -19.03 9.69
C HIS A 741 22.61 -17.65 10.36
N ARG A 742 23.81 -17.07 10.43
CA ARG A 742 23.98 -15.69 10.93
C ARG A 742 24.58 -14.79 9.88
N MET A 743 23.97 -13.63 9.67
CA MET A 743 24.59 -12.55 8.91
C MET A 743 25.65 -11.89 9.77
N TYR A 744 26.90 -11.93 9.30
CA TYR A 744 28.05 -11.26 9.90
C TYR A 744 28.55 -10.16 8.96
N SER A 745 29.25 -9.17 9.51
CA SER A 745 29.79 -8.05 8.71
C SER A 745 31.05 -7.44 9.32
N GLY A 746 31.70 -6.54 8.59
CA GLY A 746 32.85 -5.75 9.04
C GLY A 746 33.33 -4.78 7.96
N TRP A 747 34.46 -4.12 8.20
CA TRP A 747 35.08 -3.22 7.23
C TRP A 747 36.55 -3.58 7.02
N VAL A 748 36.99 -3.58 5.77
CA VAL A 748 38.41 -3.48 5.44
C VAL A 748 38.79 -2.00 5.46
N THR A 749 39.70 -1.63 6.35
CA THR A 749 40.15 -0.24 6.49
C THR A 749 41.52 -0.06 5.84
N PHE A 750 41.65 0.96 4.99
CA PHE A 750 42.88 1.39 4.35
C PHE A 750 43.30 2.75 4.93
N THR A 751 44.24 2.74 5.87
CA THR A 751 44.67 3.95 6.59
C THR A 751 45.95 4.52 5.98
N PRO A 752 45.92 5.74 5.39
CA PRO A 752 47.13 6.40 4.91
C PRO A 752 47.96 6.95 6.09
N ALA A 753 49.18 7.41 5.81
CA ALA A 753 50.03 8.04 6.83
C ALA A 753 49.52 9.43 7.26
N GLU A 754 48.90 10.16 6.34
CA GLU A 754 48.28 11.47 6.51
C GLU A 754 46.93 11.44 5.77
N GLY A 755 45.86 11.98 6.36
CA GLY A 755 44.49 11.91 5.85
C GLY A 755 43.64 10.85 6.54
N ASP A 756 42.37 10.80 6.16
CA ASP A 756 41.36 9.92 6.75
C ASP A 756 41.36 8.50 6.13
N PRO A 757 40.93 7.48 6.89
CA PRO A 757 40.95 6.11 6.41
C PRO A 757 39.81 5.84 5.41
N LEU A 758 40.13 5.14 4.33
CA LEU A 758 39.14 4.60 3.41
C LEU A 758 38.60 3.27 3.93
N ARG A 759 37.33 2.96 3.68
CA ARG A 759 36.67 1.76 4.21
C ARG A 759 35.91 1.02 3.13
N VAL A 760 35.96 -0.31 3.17
CA VAL A 760 35.17 -1.19 2.30
C VAL A 760 34.37 -2.13 3.20
N PRO A 761 33.04 -1.96 3.34
CA PRO A 761 32.22 -2.88 4.11
C PRO A 761 32.19 -4.27 3.45
N TYR A 762 32.06 -5.29 4.28
CA TYR A 762 31.78 -6.65 3.83
C TYR A 762 30.66 -7.28 4.66
N ALA A 763 29.90 -8.18 4.05
CA ALA A 763 28.90 -8.98 4.76
C ALA A 763 28.79 -10.38 4.14
N GLY A 764 28.35 -11.35 4.94
CA GLY A 764 28.08 -12.71 4.49
C GLY A 764 27.21 -13.47 5.49
N LEU A 765 26.77 -14.66 5.11
CA LEU A 765 25.98 -15.55 5.97
C LEU A 765 26.80 -16.76 6.39
N SER A 766 26.87 -17.05 7.69
CA SER A 766 27.59 -18.23 8.18
C SER A 766 26.81 -19.53 7.95
N GLY A 767 27.51 -20.60 7.60
CA GLY A 767 26.89 -21.91 7.35
C GLY A 767 26.22 -22.06 5.98
N ASP A 768 25.34 -23.06 5.89
CA ASP A 768 24.58 -23.44 4.69
C ASP A 768 23.34 -22.54 4.54
N TYR A 769 23.28 -21.73 3.49
CA TYR A 769 22.12 -20.86 3.26
C TYR A 769 20.89 -21.66 2.84
N GLN A 770 21.08 -22.76 2.11
CA GLN A 770 20.00 -23.66 1.70
C GLN A 770 19.51 -24.54 2.86
N GLY A 771 20.20 -24.50 4.00
CA GLY A 771 19.78 -25.09 5.27
C GLY A 771 18.68 -24.30 6.01
N ILE A 772 18.33 -23.09 5.55
CA ILE A 772 17.26 -22.28 6.14
C ILE A 772 15.90 -22.82 5.68
N GLU A 773 15.01 -23.06 6.63
CA GLU A 773 13.63 -23.50 6.39
C GLU A 773 12.78 -22.34 5.85
N VAL A 774 12.06 -22.56 4.75
CA VAL A 774 11.20 -21.55 4.10
C VAL A 774 9.75 -21.73 4.54
N LEU A 775 9.21 -22.94 4.37
CA LEU A 775 7.85 -23.30 4.77
C LEU A 775 7.84 -23.60 6.27
N THR A 776 7.29 -22.69 7.08
CA THR A 776 7.14 -22.94 8.52
C THR A 776 5.68 -22.82 8.95
N ALA A 777 5.39 -23.34 10.13
CA ALA A 777 4.05 -23.32 10.69
C ALA A 777 3.54 -21.93 11.12
N GLY A 778 4.37 -20.89 11.00
CA GLY A 778 4.05 -19.54 11.45
C GLY A 778 3.69 -19.49 12.94
N ALA A 779 2.97 -18.45 13.34
CA ALA A 779 2.46 -18.28 14.70
C ALA A 779 1.30 -19.24 15.03
N SER A 780 0.55 -19.67 14.01
CA SER A 780 -0.63 -20.54 14.17
C SER A 780 -0.28 -22.00 14.46
N GLY A 781 0.90 -22.45 14.04
CA GLY A 781 1.36 -23.82 14.25
C GLY A 781 0.73 -24.85 13.31
N VAL A 782 -0.04 -24.42 12.31
CA VAL A 782 -0.77 -25.31 11.38
C VAL A 782 -0.43 -25.11 9.90
N LEU A 783 0.29 -24.04 9.53
CA LEU A 783 0.67 -23.77 8.14
C LEU A 783 1.84 -24.68 7.67
N PRO A 784 2.04 -24.86 6.35
CA PRO A 784 1.06 -24.62 5.28
C PRO A 784 -0.18 -25.54 5.39
N VAL A 785 -1.33 -25.09 4.90
CA VAL A 785 -2.62 -25.81 5.01
C VAL A 785 -3.52 -25.55 3.81
N LEU A 786 -4.42 -26.50 3.48
CA LEU A 786 -5.51 -26.28 2.53
C LEU A 786 -6.60 -25.42 3.19
N GLY A 787 -7.08 -24.40 2.48
CA GLY A 787 -8.13 -23.50 2.92
C GLY A 787 -9.28 -23.39 1.92
N GLN A 788 -10.48 -23.18 2.46
CA GLN A 788 -11.70 -22.83 1.71
C GLN A 788 -12.19 -21.45 2.14
N LEU A 789 -12.40 -20.56 1.18
CA LEU A 789 -12.88 -19.21 1.43
C LEU A 789 -14.34 -19.26 1.93
N VAL A 790 -14.63 -18.52 3.00
CA VAL A 790 -15.94 -18.48 3.66
C VAL A 790 -16.65 -17.15 3.38
N GLU A 791 -15.96 -16.06 3.65
CA GLU A 791 -16.43 -14.70 3.38
C GLU A 791 -15.29 -13.89 2.78
N CYS A 792 -15.65 -12.93 1.93
CA CYS A 792 -14.73 -11.98 1.35
C CYS A 792 -15.48 -10.69 1.00
N ASP A 793 -14.97 -9.55 1.45
CA ASP A 793 -15.58 -8.25 1.17
C ASP A 793 -15.34 -7.81 -0.28
N ARG A 794 -14.25 -8.27 -0.90
CA ARG A 794 -13.92 -7.98 -2.31
C ARG A 794 -13.14 -9.14 -2.94
N LEU A 795 -13.72 -9.74 -3.96
CA LEU A 795 -13.06 -10.69 -4.86
C LEU A 795 -12.56 -9.97 -6.11
N ILE A 796 -11.33 -10.26 -6.53
CA ILE A 796 -10.80 -9.91 -7.87
C ILE A 796 -10.45 -11.24 -8.55
N GLY A 797 -11.22 -11.63 -9.57
CA GLY A 797 -11.14 -12.99 -10.10
C GLY A 797 -11.61 -14.00 -9.03
N VAL A 798 -10.75 -14.96 -8.70
CA VAL A 798 -10.97 -15.93 -7.61
C VAL A 798 -10.23 -15.57 -6.32
N ASP A 799 -9.42 -14.51 -6.35
CA ASP A 799 -8.61 -14.08 -5.21
C ASP A 799 -9.41 -13.17 -4.28
N CYS A 800 -9.44 -13.53 -3.00
CA CYS A 800 -9.97 -12.65 -1.97
C CYS A 800 -8.94 -11.58 -1.62
N VAL A 801 -9.28 -10.33 -1.91
CA VAL A 801 -8.38 -9.19 -1.70
C VAL A 801 -8.79 -8.32 -0.52
N LYS A 802 -9.99 -8.47 0.04
CA LYS A 802 -10.41 -7.67 1.21
C LYS A 802 -11.17 -8.49 2.23
N ASP A 803 -10.72 -8.41 3.49
CA ASP A 803 -11.37 -8.97 4.69
C ASP A 803 -11.83 -10.44 4.52
N GLY A 804 -10.94 -11.28 3.97
CA GLY A 804 -11.22 -12.70 3.73
C GLY A 804 -11.23 -13.54 5.01
N SER A 805 -12.10 -14.54 5.07
CA SER A 805 -12.07 -15.58 6.11
C SER A 805 -12.02 -16.98 5.49
N TRP A 806 -11.29 -17.89 6.11
CA TRP A 806 -10.99 -19.20 5.54
C TRP A 806 -11.30 -20.32 6.54
N ASN A 807 -11.99 -21.37 6.10
CA ASN A 807 -11.96 -22.66 6.78
C ASN A 807 -10.65 -23.36 6.44
N ILE A 808 -10.02 -24.04 7.40
CA ILE A 808 -8.73 -24.71 7.18
C ILE A 808 -8.83 -26.23 7.41
N PHE A 809 -8.03 -26.99 6.67
CA PHE A 809 -8.09 -28.45 6.62
C PHE A 809 -6.71 -29.09 6.86
N PRO A 810 -6.21 -29.13 8.11
CA PRO A 810 -4.88 -29.67 8.45
C PRO A 810 -4.80 -31.21 8.55
N ASP A 811 -5.92 -31.92 8.77
CA ASP A 811 -6.04 -33.39 8.78
C ASP A 811 -7.52 -33.77 8.64
N THR A 812 -8.02 -33.98 7.42
CA THR A 812 -9.42 -34.37 7.20
C THR A 812 -9.55 -35.88 7.34
N GLY A 813 -10.07 -36.34 8.48
CA GLY A 813 -10.43 -37.75 8.66
C GLY A 813 -11.48 -38.20 7.64
N ALA A 814 -11.79 -39.51 7.62
CA ALA A 814 -12.82 -40.06 6.74
C ALA A 814 -14.23 -39.54 7.10
N GLY A 815 -14.62 -38.40 6.53
CA GLY A 815 -15.94 -37.77 6.76
C GLY A 815 -16.01 -36.27 6.42
N ASP A 816 -14.89 -35.54 6.51
CA ASP A 816 -14.84 -34.06 6.52
C ASP A 816 -14.04 -33.47 5.34
N GLU A 817 -14.06 -34.15 4.19
CA GLU A 817 -13.34 -33.72 2.99
C GLU A 817 -14.01 -32.47 2.38
N PRO A 818 -13.27 -31.36 2.17
CA PRO A 818 -13.83 -30.16 1.58
C PRO A 818 -14.27 -30.40 0.13
N VAL A 819 -15.41 -29.82 -0.21
CA VAL A 819 -15.97 -29.81 -1.57
C VAL A 819 -15.91 -28.38 -2.09
N TYR A 820 -15.29 -28.20 -3.25
CA TYR A 820 -15.19 -26.91 -3.95
C TYR A 820 -16.07 -26.93 -5.19
N THR A 821 -16.88 -25.89 -5.33
CA THR A 821 -17.81 -25.70 -6.46
C THR A 821 -17.18 -24.98 -7.65
N LEU A 822 -16.03 -24.32 -7.45
CA LEU A 822 -15.35 -23.45 -8.42
C LEU A 822 -16.16 -22.20 -8.81
N VAL A 823 -17.10 -21.78 -7.98
CA VAL A 823 -17.97 -20.61 -8.20
C VAL A 823 -17.75 -19.59 -7.08
N ASP A 824 -17.79 -18.30 -7.41
CA ASP A 824 -17.76 -17.17 -6.45
C ASP A 824 -16.60 -17.24 -5.41
N GLY A 825 -15.40 -17.65 -5.85
CA GLY A 825 -14.22 -17.75 -4.99
C GLY A 825 -14.14 -19.02 -4.13
N ASP A 826 -15.11 -19.94 -4.23
CA ASP A 826 -15.06 -21.28 -3.63
C ASP A 826 -14.12 -22.19 -4.42
N VAL A 827 -12.82 -21.90 -4.28
CA VAL A 827 -11.73 -22.56 -4.99
C VAL A 827 -10.68 -23.13 -4.01
N PRO A 828 -10.04 -24.25 -4.34
CA PRO A 828 -8.95 -24.81 -3.53
C PRO A 828 -7.80 -23.80 -3.37
N THR A 829 -7.36 -23.56 -2.13
CA THR A 829 -6.29 -22.60 -1.84
C THR A 829 -5.29 -23.14 -0.84
N ILE A 830 -3.99 -22.99 -1.11
CA ILE A 830 -2.94 -23.28 -0.14
C ILE A 830 -2.56 -21.99 0.59
N LEU A 831 -2.70 -21.99 1.92
CA LEU A 831 -2.20 -20.92 2.79
C LEU A 831 -0.82 -21.33 3.30
N ALA A 832 0.23 -20.55 3.01
CA ALA A 832 1.61 -20.89 3.36
C ALA A 832 2.36 -19.71 4.00
N HIS A 833 3.01 -19.93 5.15
CA HIS A 833 3.91 -18.93 5.72
C HIS A 833 5.35 -19.15 5.22
N LEU A 834 5.90 -18.13 4.56
CA LEU A 834 7.26 -18.13 4.03
C LEU A 834 8.20 -17.43 5.02
N ALA A 835 8.86 -18.16 5.91
CA ALA A 835 9.77 -17.57 6.91
C ALA A 835 11.05 -16.96 6.30
N HIS A 836 11.30 -17.25 5.03
CA HIS A 836 12.42 -16.79 4.23
C HIS A 836 12.00 -16.70 2.74
N GLN A 837 12.69 -15.90 1.92
CA GLN A 837 12.42 -15.77 0.49
C GLN A 837 12.62 -17.09 -0.26
N SER A 838 11.90 -17.24 -1.37
CA SER A 838 12.01 -18.39 -2.27
C SER A 838 12.27 -17.94 -3.71
N ARG A 839 13.13 -18.68 -4.42
CA ARG A 839 13.43 -18.43 -5.82
C ARG A 839 12.20 -18.68 -6.69
N SER A 840 11.43 -19.71 -6.37
CA SER A 840 10.16 -20.00 -7.05
C SER A 840 9.22 -20.80 -6.15
N ALA A 841 7.93 -20.65 -6.37
CA ALA A 841 6.88 -21.48 -5.82
C ALA A 841 6.02 -22.02 -6.95
N THR A 842 5.79 -23.33 -6.95
CA THR A 842 5.00 -24.03 -7.97
C THR A 842 3.91 -24.83 -7.30
N LEU A 843 2.66 -24.59 -7.71
CA LEU A 843 1.51 -25.37 -7.28
C LEU A 843 1.12 -26.35 -8.39
N THR A 844 1.05 -27.64 -8.07
CA THR A 844 0.74 -28.71 -9.03
C THR A 844 -0.48 -29.49 -8.57
N ALA A 845 -1.45 -29.70 -9.47
CA ALA A 845 -2.64 -30.48 -9.22
C ALA A 845 -2.46 -31.95 -9.62
N TYR A 846 -2.95 -32.86 -8.77
CA TYR A 846 -2.96 -34.31 -8.99
C TYR A 846 -4.38 -34.86 -8.80
N GLU A 847 -4.76 -35.88 -9.57
CA GLU A 847 -5.93 -36.70 -9.24
C GLU A 847 -5.65 -37.47 -7.93
N ALA A 848 -6.65 -37.60 -7.05
CA ALA A 848 -6.54 -38.47 -5.88
C ALA A 848 -6.95 -39.91 -6.23
N ASN A 849 -6.13 -40.88 -5.83
CA ASN A 849 -6.48 -42.29 -5.92
C ASN A 849 -7.67 -42.61 -5.00
N ALA A 850 -8.33 -43.75 -5.24
CA ALA A 850 -9.47 -44.19 -4.44
C ALA A 850 -9.18 -44.38 -2.93
N ASP A 851 -7.90 -44.47 -2.55
CA ASP A 851 -7.44 -44.55 -1.16
C ASP A 851 -6.98 -43.20 -0.58
N GLY A 852 -7.16 -42.10 -1.31
CA GLY A 852 -6.77 -40.74 -0.92
C GLY A 852 -5.30 -40.42 -1.20
N SER A 853 -4.50 -41.34 -1.74
CA SER A 853 -3.11 -41.03 -2.09
C SER A 853 -2.98 -40.26 -3.41
N GLN A 854 -1.89 -39.51 -3.58
CA GLN A 854 -1.55 -38.78 -4.81
C GLN A 854 -1.49 -39.73 -6.02
N GLY A 855 -2.31 -39.43 -7.03
CA GLY A 855 -2.49 -40.20 -8.25
C GLY A 855 -1.75 -39.61 -9.44
N ALA A 856 -2.42 -39.52 -10.60
CA ALA A 856 -1.82 -38.97 -11.81
C ALA A 856 -1.70 -37.44 -11.73
N GLU A 857 -0.61 -36.89 -12.24
CA GLU A 857 -0.45 -35.46 -12.41
C GLU A 857 -1.49 -34.93 -13.40
N VAL A 858 -2.21 -33.89 -13.00
CA VAL A 858 -3.14 -33.14 -13.85
C VAL A 858 -2.37 -32.06 -14.57
N GLY A 859 -1.60 -31.25 -13.82
CA GLY A 859 -0.70 -30.23 -14.37
C GLY A 859 -0.29 -29.18 -13.34
N VAL A 860 0.62 -28.29 -13.75
CA VAL A 860 1.03 -27.11 -12.98
C VAL A 860 -0.04 -26.03 -13.13
N VAL A 861 -0.46 -25.45 -12.01
CA VAL A 861 -1.58 -24.51 -11.95
C VAL A 861 -1.19 -23.10 -11.52
N VAL A 862 -0.11 -22.96 -10.76
CA VAL A 862 0.48 -21.66 -10.40
C VAL A 862 2.00 -21.78 -10.50
N THR A 863 2.65 -20.77 -11.08
CA THR A 863 4.10 -20.61 -11.01
C THR A 863 4.44 -19.15 -10.78
N GLN A 864 5.15 -18.89 -9.69
CA GLN A 864 5.65 -17.57 -9.35
C GLN A 864 7.15 -17.64 -9.08
N ASP A 865 7.86 -16.61 -9.54
CA ASP A 865 9.29 -16.46 -9.36
C ASP A 865 9.59 -15.32 -8.38
N TYR A 866 10.72 -15.44 -7.67
CA TYR A 866 11.29 -14.38 -6.84
C TYR A 866 10.33 -13.89 -5.73
N LEU A 867 9.78 -14.82 -4.95
CA LEU A 867 8.84 -14.49 -3.88
C LEU A 867 9.58 -13.91 -2.66
N ALA A 868 8.95 -12.91 -2.04
CA ALA A 868 9.38 -12.40 -0.74
C ALA A 868 9.09 -13.39 0.39
N ARG A 869 9.67 -13.12 1.57
CA ARG A 869 9.24 -13.77 2.80
C ARG A 869 7.95 -13.11 3.32
N SER A 870 7.22 -13.82 4.16
CA SER A 870 6.21 -13.23 5.03
C SER A 870 6.87 -12.24 5.99
N ALA A 871 6.37 -11.01 6.04
CA ALA A 871 6.81 -9.94 6.95
C ALA A 871 6.60 -10.26 8.43
N THR A 872 5.44 -10.80 8.83
CA THR A 872 5.11 -11.11 10.23
C THR A 872 4.98 -12.61 10.47
N THR A 873 5.00 -13.05 11.74
CA THR A 873 4.86 -14.48 12.06
C THR A 873 3.45 -15.03 11.83
N GLY A 874 2.41 -14.20 11.82
CA GLY A 874 1.01 -14.64 11.72
C GLY A 874 0.48 -14.71 10.29
N SER A 875 1.18 -14.07 9.36
CA SER A 875 0.73 -13.91 8.01
C SER A 875 1.09 -15.06 7.07
N PHE A 876 0.35 -15.18 5.98
CA PHE A 876 0.51 -16.22 4.96
C PHE A 876 0.42 -15.66 3.54
N GLU A 877 0.93 -16.45 2.60
CA GLU A 877 0.71 -16.35 1.17
C GLU A 877 -0.45 -17.27 0.78
N ALA A 878 -1.38 -16.77 -0.04
CA ALA A 878 -2.52 -17.55 -0.55
C ALA A 878 -2.27 -17.91 -2.02
N LEU A 879 -2.11 -19.20 -2.28
CA LEU A 879 -1.93 -19.76 -3.62
C LEU A 879 -3.24 -20.47 -4.02
N THR A 880 -4.05 -19.79 -4.83
CA THR A 880 -5.39 -20.22 -5.25
C THR A 880 -5.32 -21.03 -6.54
N TRP A 881 -6.26 -21.96 -6.74
CA TRP A 881 -6.43 -22.67 -8.01
C TRP A 881 -7.89 -22.64 -8.45
N ASP A 882 -8.19 -21.95 -9.56
CA ASP A 882 -9.55 -21.79 -10.10
C ASP A 882 -10.18 -23.08 -10.68
N GLY A 883 -9.50 -24.22 -10.57
CA GLY A 883 -9.96 -25.50 -11.11
C GLY A 883 -9.71 -25.69 -12.61
N THR A 884 -8.92 -24.82 -13.24
CA THR A 884 -8.56 -24.98 -14.66
C THR A 884 -7.11 -25.42 -14.84
N VAL A 885 -6.84 -26.21 -15.88
CA VAL A 885 -5.49 -26.61 -16.31
C VAL A 885 -5.43 -26.52 -17.83
N GLU A 886 -4.40 -25.85 -18.37
CA GLU A 886 -4.27 -25.62 -19.82
C GLU A 886 -5.53 -24.98 -20.46
N GLY A 887 -6.24 -24.13 -19.71
CA GLY A 887 -7.45 -23.43 -20.15
C GLY A 887 -8.75 -24.25 -20.12
N GLU A 888 -8.70 -25.49 -19.62
CA GLU A 888 -9.88 -26.37 -19.50
C GLU A 888 -10.20 -26.60 -18.01
N VAL A 889 -11.48 -26.47 -17.65
CA VAL A 889 -11.96 -26.80 -16.30
C VAL A 889 -11.79 -28.32 -16.08
N VAL A 890 -11.21 -28.70 -14.95
CA VAL A 890 -11.05 -30.12 -14.60
C VAL A 890 -12.42 -30.76 -14.33
N SER A 891 -12.52 -32.06 -14.57
CA SER A 891 -13.76 -32.79 -14.31
C SER A 891 -14.07 -32.91 -12.82
N ASP A 892 -15.35 -32.99 -12.44
CA ASP A 892 -15.74 -33.40 -11.08
C ASP A 892 -14.98 -34.67 -10.65
N GLY A 893 -14.36 -34.62 -9.47
CA GLY A 893 -13.41 -35.63 -9.05
C GLY A 893 -12.71 -35.27 -7.75
N LYS A 894 -11.83 -36.17 -7.31
CA LYS A 894 -10.99 -35.93 -6.15
C LYS A 894 -9.60 -35.52 -6.58
N TYR A 895 -9.04 -34.53 -5.89
CA TYR A 895 -7.78 -33.88 -6.23
C TYR A 895 -6.90 -33.70 -4.99
N ILE A 896 -5.61 -33.50 -5.25
CA ILE A 896 -4.58 -33.13 -4.27
C ILE A 896 -3.75 -32.01 -4.88
N LEU A 897 -3.37 -31.02 -4.06
CA LEU A 897 -2.44 -29.97 -4.43
C LEU A 897 -1.06 -30.23 -3.80
N GLU A 898 -0.01 -30.10 -4.59
CA GLU A 898 1.38 -30.12 -4.13
C GLU A 898 2.00 -28.73 -4.34
N LEU A 899 2.44 -28.10 -3.25
CA LEU A 899 3.24 -26.89 -3.25
C LEU A 899 4.72 -27.28 -3.19
N SER A 900 5.49 -26.89 -4.19
CA SER A 900 6.95 -27.04 -4.25
C SER A 900 7.62 -25.67 -4.20
N VAL A 901 8.52 -25.46 -3.24
CA VAL A 901 9.20 -24.18 -3.00
C VAL A 901 10.70 -24.37 -3.16
N LEU A 902 11.27 -23.69 -4.16
CA LEU A 902 12.72 -23.64 -4.37
C LEU A 902 13.32 -22.53 -3.49
N LYS A 903 14.31 -22.88 -2.67
CA LYS A 903 15.00 -21.94 -1.79
C LYS A 903 15.73 -20.84 -2.58
N ALA A 904 16.05 -19.73 -1.92
CA ALA A 904 16.50 -18.51 -2.59
C ALA A 904 17.72 -18.69 -3.54
N LEU A 905 18.73 -19.47 -3.17
CA LEU A 905 19.87 -19.81 -4.05
C LEU A 905 19.82 -21.29 -4.48
N GLY A 906 18.63 -21.87 -4.50
CA GLY A 906 18.44 -23.29 -4.71
C GLY A 906 18.71 -23.71 -6.15
N ASP A 907 19.61 -24.69 -6.33
CA ASP A 907 19.69 -25.49 -7.55
C ASP A 907 18.46 -26.42 -7.69
N PRO A 908 17.58 -26.25 -8.70
CA PRO A 908 16.42 -27.12 -8.90
C PRO A 908 16.78 -28.58 -9.22
N ALA A 909 18.03 -28.86 -9.60
CA ALA A 909 18.51 -30.23 -9.77
C ALA A 909 18.87 -30.91 -8.42
N ASN A 910 18.92 -30.17 -7.31
CA ASN A 910 19.19 -30.69 -5.98
C ASN A 910 17.91 -30.72 -5.12
N PRO A 911 17.32 -31.90 -4.86
CA PRO A 911 16.09 -32.01 -4.05
C PRO A 911 16.21 -31.47 -2.62
N ALA A 912 17.43 -31.35 -2.06
CA ALA A 912 17.62 -30.75 -0.73
C ALA A 912 17.36 -29.24 -0.71
N HIS A 913 17.34 -28.59 -1.87
CA HIS A 913 17.06 -27.16 -2.00
C HIS A 913 15.57 -26.86 -2.24
N THR A 914 14.72 -27.88 -2.22
CA THR A 914 13.29 -27.76 -2.45
C THR A 914 12.53 -28.27 -1.23
N GLU A 915 11.58 -27.46 -0.76
CA GLU A 915 10.64 -27.84 0.29
C GLU A 915 9.28 -28.12 -0.36
N THR A 916 8.59 -29.17 0.10
CA THR A 916 7.32 -29.59 -0.48
C THR A 916 6.25 -29.72 0.59
N PHE A 917 5.04 -29.26 0.29
CA PHE A 917 3.84 -29.51 1.05
C PHE A 917 2.80 -30.17 0.13
N THR A 918 2.09 -31.17 0.64
CA THR A 918 1.01 -31.85 -0.08
C THR A 918 -0.26 -31.68 0.74
N SER A 919 -1.33 -31.18 0.13
CA SER A 919 -2.62 -31.05 0.77
C SER A 919 -3.23 -32.41 1.10
N GLU A 920 -4.19 -32.41 2.02
CA GLU A 920 -5.15 -33.52 2.09
C GLU A 920 -6.01 -33.57 0.81
N PRO A 921 -6.59 -34.73 0.46
CA PRO A 921 -7.50 -34.85 -0.66
C PRO A 921 -8.72 -33.95 -0.50
N PHE A 922 -9.21 -33.41 -1.60
CA PHE A 922 -10.46 -32.64 -1.65
C PHE A 922 -11.27 -33.01 -2.89
N THR A 923 -12.55 -32.66 -2.88
CA THR A 923 -13.43 -32.91 -4.02
C THR A 923 -13.70 -31.61 -4.76
N ILE A 924 -13.50 -31.62 -6.09
CA ILE A 924 -14.15 -30.67 -6.98
C ILE A 924 -15.44 -31.32 -7.43
N GLY A 925 -16.56 -30.69 -7.17
CA GLY A 925 -17.86 -31.24 -7.50
C GLY A 925 -18.87 -30.14 -7.65
N SER A 926 -19.58 -30.14 -8.78
CA SER A 926 -20.80 -29.36 -8.90
C SER A 926 -21.74 -29.80 -7.77
N GLU A 927 -22.15 -28.89 -6.88
CA GLU A 927 -23.33 -29.18 -6.07
C GLU A 927 -24.42 -29.55 -7.06
N ALA A 928 -25.01 -30.74 -6.89
CA ALA A 928 -26.15 -31.12 -7.68
C ALA A 928 -27.26 -30.14 -7.33
N THR A 929 -27.38 -29.06 -8.10
CA THR A 929 -28.55 -28.20 -8.11
C THR A 929 -29.73 -29.14 -8.19
N ASP A 930 -30.55 -29.17 -7.14
CA ASP A 930 -31.81 -29.88 -7.20
C ASP A 930 -32.51 -29.34 -8.45
N PRO A 931 -32.81 -30.16 -9.48
CA PRO A 931 -33.41 -29.67 -10.72
C PRO A 931 -34.80 -29.04 -10.50
N THR A 932 -35.30 -29.08 -9.26
CA THR A 932 -36.53 -28.43 -8.80
C THR A 932 -36.31 -27.07 -8.10
N SER A 933 -35.06 -26.69 -7.81
CA SER A 933 -34.69 -25.37 -7.29
C SER A 933 -34.42 -24.37 -8.42
N PRO A 934 -34.73 -23.06 -8.24
CA PRO A 934 -34.34 -22.03 -9.20
C PRO A 934 -32.82 -21.85 -9.23
N GLU A 935 -32.26 -21.65 -10.41
CA GLU A 935 -30.90 -21.11 -10.57
C GLU A 935 -30.90 -19.66 -10.07
N VAL A 936 -30.10 -19.34 -9.05
CA VAL A 936 -29.98 -17.97 -8.54
C VAL A 936 -28.72 -17.33 -9.09
N ILE A 937 -28.86 -16.18 -9.74
CA ILE A 937 -27.74 -15.42 -10.32
C ILE A 937 -27.77 -14.02 -9.75
N ARG A 938 -26.63 -13.49 -9.32
CA ARG A 938 -26.52 -12.10 -8.90
C ARG A 938 -25.83 -11.26 -9.98
N TYR A 939 -26.46 -10.16 -10.37
CA TYR A 939 -25.81 -9.09 -11.12
C TYR A 939 -25.46 -7.96 -10.15
N THR A 940 -24.17 -7.83 -9.86
CA THR A 940 -23.62 -6.82 -8.98
C THR A 940 -22.38 -6.18 -9.61
N GLY A 941 -22.11 -4.94 -9.23
CA GLY A 941 -20.82 -4.27 -9.42
C GLY A 941 -20.53 -3.41 -8.20
N ASP A 942 -19.32 -2.85 -8.13
CA ASP A 942 -18.83 -2.07 -6.97
C ASP A 942 -19.73 -0.88 -6.63
N ASP A 943 -20.38 -0.32 -7.65
CA ASP A 943 -21.38 0.72 -7.50
C ASP A 943 -22.54 0.52 -8.51
N ARG A 944 -23.53 1.41 -8.44
CA ARG A 944 -24.70 1.41 -9.33
C ARG A 944 -24.36 1.50 -10.83
N PHE A 945 -23.24 2.11 -11.19
CA PHE A 945 -22.81 2.24 -12.58
C PHE A 945 -22.19 0.92 -13.06
N ALA A 946 -21.37 0.29 -12.22
CA ALA A 946 -20.83 -1.04 -12.45
C ALA A 946 -21.93 -2.12 -12.49
N THR A 947 -22.92 -2.06 -11.60
CA THR A 947 -24.09 -2.97 -11.67
C THR A 947 -24.85 -2.80 -12.98
N ALA A 948 -25.11 -1.56 -13.42
CA ALA A 948 -25.76 -1.30 -14.71
C ALA A 948 -24.92 -1.82 -15.90
N ALA A 949 -23.60 -1.65 -15.86
CA ALA A 949 -22.69 -2.20 -16.85
C ALA A 949 -22.70 -3.73 -16.85
N ARG A 950 -22.71 -4.37 -15.67
CA ARG A 950 -22.83 -5.82 -15.55
C ARG A 950 -24.16 -6.33 -16.11
N ILE A 951 -25.28 -5.65 -15.84
CA ILE A 951 -26.59 -6.02 -16.43
C ILE A 951 -26.54 -5.88 -17.95
N ALA A 952 -25.92 -4.81 -18.48
CA ALA A 952 -25.76 -4.60 -19.90
C ALA A 952 -24.85 -5.64 -20.58
N ALA A 953 -23.87 -6.18 -19.85
CA ALA A 953 -22.95 -7.21 -20.34
C ALA A 953 -23.66 -8.50 -20.81
N GLU A 954 -24.88 -8.73 -20.34
CA GLU A 954 -25.79 -9.80 -20.81
C GLU A 954 -26.33 -9.59 -22.23
N THR A 955 -26.02 -8.45 -22.84
CA THR A 955 -26.37 -8.11 -24.21
C THR A 955 -25.16 -8.33 -25.11
N ALA A 956 -25.34 -8.99 -26.26
CA ALA A 956 -24.26 -9.23 -27.20
C ALA A 956 -23.72 -7.91 -27.80
N PRO A 957 -22.42 -7.83 -28.17
CA PRO A 957 -21.85 -6.70 -28.91
C PRO A 957 -22.58 -6.39 -30.22
N GLY A 958 -22.44 -5.15 -30.70
CA GLY A 958 -23.02 -4.66 -31.97
C GLY A 958 -24.49 -4.27 -31.86
N VAL A 959 -24.91 -3.70 -30.73
CA VAL A 959 -26.32 -3.34 -30.48
C VAL A 959 -26.78 -2.15 -31.32
N GLU A 960 -28.07 -2.11 -31.68
CA GLU A 960 -28.63 -1.00 -32.47
C GLU A 960 -28.72 0.29 -31.64
N THR A 961 -29.13 0.18 -30.37
CA THR A 961 -29.33 1.33 -29.49
C THR A 961 -28.86 1.00 -28.07
N VAL A 962 -28.20 1.96 -27.41
CA VAL A 962 -27.99 1.98 -25.95
C VAL A 962 -28.66 3.21 -25.35
N TYR A 963 -29.39 3.02 -24.25
CA TYR A 963 -30.02 4.12 -23.52
C TYR A 963 -29.13 4.55 -22.36
N ILE A 964 -28.88 5.86 -22.26
CA ILE A 964 -28.09 6.47 -21.19
C ILE A 964 -29.01 7.25 -20.26
N ALA A 965 -28.95 6.93 -18.97
CA ALA A 965 -29.67 7.63 -17.92
C ALA A 965 -28.73 8.08 -16.79
N THR A 966 -29.16 9.03 -15.96
CA THR A 966 -28.39 9.40 -14.77
C THR A 966 -28.51 8.34 -13.67
N GLY A 967 -27.44 8.11 -12.91
CA GLY A 967 -27.46 7.25 -11.73
C GLY A 967 -27.93 7.93 -10.43
N LEU A 968 -28.32 9.21 -10.46
CA LEU A 968 -28.53 10.03 -9.24
C LEU A 968 -30.00 10.50 -9.01
N ASP A 969 -30.74 10.92 -10.04
CA ASP A 969 -32.18 11.26 -9.97
C ASP A 969 -32.87 10.79 -11.25
N TYR A 970 -33.54 9.65 -11.23
CA TYR A 970 -33.87 8.83 -12.41
C TYR A 970 -35.37 8.74 -12.83
N PRO A 971 -36.19 9.81 -12.73
CA PRO A 971 -37.59 9.73 -13.17
C PRO A 971 -37.73 9.61 -14.69
N ASP A 972 -36.78 10.20 -15.45
CA ASP A 972 -36.73 10.13 -16.92
C ASP A 972 -36.35 8.72 -17.39
N ALA A 973 -35.60 7.99 -16.57
CA ALA A 973 -35.11 6.67 -16.89
C ALA A 973 -36.19 5.59 -16.79
N LEU A 974 -37.29 5.81 -16.05
CA LEU A 974 -38.36 4.81 -15.89
C LEU A 974 -39.12 4.54 -17.18
N ALA A 975 -39.55 5.63 -17.86
CA ALA A 975 -40.17 5.52 -19.17
C ALA A 975 -39.16 5.03 -20.22
N GLY A 976 -37.88 5.41 -20.04
CA GLY A 976 -36.78 4.91 -20.84
C GLY A 976 -36.52 3.42 -20.70
N ALA A 977 -36.62 2.85 -19.49
CA ALA A 977 -36.41 1.42 -19.24
C ALA A 977 -37.48 0.56 -19.90
N ALA A 978 -38.75 1.00 -19.91
CA ALA A 978 -39.81 0.34 -20.66
C ALA A 978 -39.51 0.35 -22.17
N ARG A 979 -39.07 1.49 -22.71
CA ARG A 979 -38.69 1.59 -24.12
C ARG A 979 -37.48 0.72 -24.46
N ALA A 980 -36.44 0.78 -23.65
CA ALA A 980 -35.24 -0.02 -23.81
C ALA A 980 -35.57 -1.52 -23.77
N GLY A 981 -36.45 -1.93 -22.85
CA GLY A 981 -36.93 -3.31 -22.78
C GLY A 981 -37.70 -3.77 -24.02
N SER A 982 -38.53 -2.92 -24.62
CA SER A 982 -39.26 -3.29 -25.85
C SER A 982 -38.38 -3.39 -27.09
N GLU A 983 -37.23 -2.70 -27.10
CA GLU A 983 -36.20 -2.80 -28.14
C GLU A 983 -35.15 -3.90 -27.87
N GLY A 984 -35.12 -4.46 -26.65
CA GLY A 984 -34.00 -5.30 -26.20
C GLY A 984 -32.67 -4.55 -26.06
N ALA A 985 -32.75 -3.24 -25.85
CA ALA A 985 -31.60 -2.37 -25.66
C ALA A 985 -31.20 -2.30 -24.17
N PRO A 986 -29.90 -2.26 -23.84
CA PRO A 986 -29.45 -2.09 -22.48
C PRO A 986 -29.58 -0.62 -22.03
N VAL A 987 -29.74 -0.43 -20.72
CA VAL A 987 -29.71 0.88 -20.06
C VAL A 987 -28.43 0.98 -19.26
N LEU A 988 -27.59 1.96 -19.58
CA LEU A 988 -26.38 2.28 -18.84
C LEU A 988 -26.54 3.59 -18.07
N LEU A 989 -25.81 3.70 -16.95
CA LEU A 989 -25.89 4.85 -16.06
C LEU A 989 -24.65 5.73 -16.17
N VAL A 990 -24.84 7.05 -16.07
CA VAL A 990 -23.76 8.05 -16.05
C VAL A 990 -23.92 9.03 -14.89
N ARG A 991 -22.83 9.72 -14.54
CA ARG A 991 -22.89 10.91 -13.68
C ARG A 991 -23.37 12.10 -14.51
N ALA A 992 -23.73 13.20 -13.84
CA ALA A 992 -24.24 14.38 -14.54
C ALA A 992 -23.20 14.99 -15.50
N ASP A 993 -21.91 14.91 -15.19
CA ASP A 993 -20.80 15.58 -15.88
C ASP A 993 -19.74 14.64 -16.45
N SER A 994 -19.81 13.33 -16.14
CA SER A 994 -18.79 12.34 -16.50
C SER A 994 -19.38 10.97 -16.84
N ILE A 995 -18.66 10.20 -17.66
CA ILE A 995 -18.97 8.80 -17.99
C ILE A 995 -18.10 7.90 -17.09
N PRO A 996 -18.69 7.15 -16.13
CA PRO A 996 -17.95 6.23 -15.27
C PRO A 996 -17.17 5.19 -16.07
N ALA A 997 -16.05 4.68 -15.52
CA ALA A 997 -15.18 3.72 -16.21
C ALA A 997 -15.94 2.46 -16.66
N ALA A 998 -16.75 1.86 -15.77
CA ALA A 998 -17.57 0.70 -16.10
C ALA A 998 -18.52 0.97 -17.29
N THR A 999 -19.14 2.15 -17.33
CA THR A 999 -20.00 2.58 -18.44
C THR A 999 -19.20 2.77 -19.73
N ARG A 1000 -17.99 3.34 -19.68
CA ARG A 1000 -17.09 3.50 -20.84
C ARG A 1000 -16.66 2.16 -21.41
N PHE A 1001 -16.23 1.25 -20.54
CA PHE A 1001 -15.82 -0.10 -20.90
C PHE A 1001 -16.97 -0.83 -21.60
N GLU A 1002 -18.16 -0.80 -21.00
CA GLU A 1002 -19.31 -1.51 -21.53
C GLU A 1002 -19.85 -0.88 -22.82
N LEU A 1003 -19.81 0.44 -22.97
CA LEU A 1003 -20.11 1.11 -24.24
C LEU A 1003 -19.13 0.69 -25.36
N SER A 1004 -17.87 0.50 -25.02
CA SER A 1004 -16.85 0.07 -25.98
C SER A 1004 -17.09 -1.38 -26.42
N ARG A 1005 -17.45 -2.26 -25.48
CA ARG A 1005 -17.81 -3.66 -25.76
C ARG A 1005 -19.11 -3.79 -26.56
N LEU A 1006 -20.12 -2.98 -26.24
CA LEU A 1006 -21.44 -3.04 -26.89
C LEU A 1006 -21.42 -2.52 -28.34
N GLU A 1007 -20.43 -1.70 -28.71
CA GLU A 1007 -20.31 -1.08 -30.04
C GLU A 1007 -21.66 -0.54 -30.58
N PRO A 1008 -22.34 0.36 -29.85
CA PRO A 1008 -23.69 0.77 -30.21
C PRO A 1008 -23.75 1.53 -31.53
N GLN A 1009 -24.74 1.25 -32.37
CA GLN A 1009 -24.99 2.07 -33.57
C GLN A 1009 -25.58 3.43 -33.22
N ASN A 1010 -26.42 3.52 -32.17
CA ASN A 1010 -27.00 4.77 -31.71
C ASN A 1010 -26.97 4.83 -30.19
N ILE A 1011 -26.83 6.04 -29.65
CA ILE A 1011 -26.89 6.28 -28.21
C ILE A 1011 -27.99 7.29 -27.92
N VAL A 1012 -28.93 6.93 -27.05
CA VAL A 1012 -30.06 7.77 -26.66
C VAL A 1012 -29.88 8.26 -25.23
N VAL A 1013 -29.61 9.55 -25.06
CA VAL A 1013 -29.48 10.19 -23.75
C VAL A 1013 -30.86 10.62 -23.24
N LEU A 1014 -31.28 10.04 -22.12
CA LEU A 1014 -32.56 10.28 -21.47
C LEU A 1014 -32.41 11.37 -20.39
N GLY A 1015 -33.09 12.50 -20.61
CA GLY A 1015 -33.10 13.63 -19.69
C GLY A 1015 -32.40 14.88 -20.23
N GLY A 1016 -32.73 16.04 -19.64
CA GLY A 1016 -32.24 17.35 -20.06
C GLY A 1016 -30.78 17.63 -19.66
N ASP A 1017 -30.23 18.74 -20.15
CA ASP A 1017 -28.85 19.17 -19.87
C ASP A 1017 -28.57 19.44 -18.38
N THR A 1018 -29.60 19.63 -17.56
CA THR A 1018 -29.48 19.80 -16.10
C THR A 1018 -29.27 18.49 -15.35
N VAL A 1019 -29.51 17.35 -16.00
CA VAL A 1019 -29.44 16.00 -15.41
C VAL A 1019 -28.30 15.19 -16.02
N ILE A 1020 -28.06 15.34 -17.32
CA ILE A 1020 -26.88 14.82 -18.03
C ILE A 1020 -26.36 15.95 -18.90
N GLN A 1021 -25.22 16.53 -18.55
CA GLN A 1021 -24.66 17.71 -19.21
C GLN A 1021 -24.29 17.42 -20.68
N GLY A 1022 -24.21 18.49 -21.48
CA GLY A 1022 -23.82 18.39 -22.89
C GLY A 1022 -22.37 17.91 -23.12
N SER A 1023 -21.51 18.01 -22.11
CA SER A 1023 -20.16 17.42 -22.12
C SER A 1023 -20.21 15.89 -22.20
N VAL A 1024 -21.03 15.26 -21.36
CA VAL A 1024 -21.26 13.80 -21.37
C VAL A 1024 -21.82 13.34 -22.71
N ALA A 1025 -22.84 14.03 -23.22
CA ALA A 1025 -23.41 13.74 -24.55
C ALA A 1025 -22.39 13.91 -25.69
N SER A 1026 -21.36 14.75 -25.49
CA SER A 1026 -20.29 14.91 -26.47
C SER A 1026 -19.25 13.82 -26.38
N ALA A 1027 -18.85 13.42 -25.17
CA ALA A 1027 -17.96 12.29 -24.93
C ALA A 1027 -18.58 10.95 -25.38
N LEU A 1028 -19.90 10.79 -25.30
CA LEU A 1028 -20.59 9.60 -25.81
C LEU A 1028 -20.41 9.38 -27.32
N ARG A 1029 -20.05 10.41 -28.09
CA ARG A 1029 -19.80 10.29 -29.54
C ARG A 1029 -18.56 9.46 -29.85
N ASP A 1030 -17.66 9.29 -28.88
CA ASP A 1030 -16.44 8.49 -29.08
C ASP A 1030 -16.73 6.98 -29.11
N PHE A 1031 -17.94 6.57 -28.70
CA PHE A 1031 -18.35 5.16 -28.62
C PHE A 1031 -19.31 4.73 -29.73
N THR A 1032 -19.62 5.60 -30.70
CA THR A 1032 -20.52 5.27 -31.80
C THR A 1032 -20.21 6.08 -33.06
N ASP A 1033 -20.25 5.42 -34.22
CA ASP A 1033 -20.20 6.07 -35.53
C ASP A 1033 -21.56 6.63 -35.98
N GLY A 1034 -22.64 6.34 -35.26
CA GLY A 1034 -23.99 6.81 -35.54
C GLY A 1034 -24.43 8.00 -34.67
N ASP A 1035 -25.74 8.10 -34.42
CA ASP A 1035 -26.30 9.30 -33.80
C ASP A 1035 -26.32 9.20 -32.26
N VAL A 1036 -25.77 10.21 -31.59
CA VAL A 1036 -26.03 10.48 -30.17
C VAL A 1036 -27.19 11.47 -30.08
N THR A 1037 -28.38 10.97 -29.73
CA THR A 1037 -29.61 11.77 -29.65
C THR A 1037 -30.04 11.95 -28.21
N ARG A 1038 -30.59 13.13 -27.90
CA ARG A 1038 -31.14 13.42 -26.57
C ARG A 1038 -32.66 13.44 -26.63
N VAL A 1039 -33.30 12.71 -25.74
CA VAL A 1039 -34.74 12.75 -25.51
C VAL A 1039 -35.00 13.40 -24.15
N SER A 1040 -35.58 14.60 -24.16
CA SER A 1040 -35.84 15.37 -22.95
C SER A 1040 -37.07 16.27 -23.08
N GLY A 1041 -37.78 16.47 -21.98
CA GLY A 1041 -38.86 17.44 -21.86
C GLY A 1041 -38.53 18.56 -20.86
N LEU A 1042 -39.48 19.48 -20.66
CA LEU A 1042 -39.37 20.57 -19.69
C LEU A 1042 -39.32 20.07 -18.23
N ASP A 1043 -39.90 18.91 -17.97
CA ASP A 1043 -39.86 18.19 -16.70
C ASP A 1043 -40.03 16.69 -16.98
N ARG A 1044 -39.95 15.87 -15.92
CA ARG A 1044 -40.09 14.41 -15.99
C ARG A 1044 -41.38 13.90 -16.65
N TYR A 1045 -42.45 14.67 -16.58
CA TYR A 1045 -43.73 14.30 -17.19
C TYR A 1045 -43.68 14.53 -18.70
N ASP A 1046 -43.10 15.64 -19.12
CA ASP A 1046 -42.86 15.95 -20.52
C ASP A 1046 -41.81 15.01 -21.15
N THR A 1047 -40.75 14.64 -20.43
CA THR A 1047 -39.77 13.65 -20.91
C THR A 1047 -40.43 12.30 -21.17
N ALA A 1048 -41.29 11.81 -20.26
CA ALA A 1048 -42.05 10.57 -20.48
C ALA A 1048 -42.95 10.66 -21.74
N VAL A 1049 -43.54 11.83 -22.01
CA VAL A 1049 -44.30 12.10 -23.24
C VAL A 1049 -43.39 12.03 -24.47
N GLN A 1050 -42.21 12.64 -24.43
CA GLN A 1050 -41.24 12.58 -25.55
C GLN A 1050 -40.78 11.14 -25.83
N ILE A 1051 -40.56 10.33 -24.79
CA ILE A 1051 -40.22 8.91 -24.94
C ILE A 1051 -41.38 8.14 -25.58
N SER A 1052 -42.63 8.42 -25.18
CA SER A 1052 -43.81 7.75 -25.74
C SER A 1052 -44.16 8.15 -27.18
N ALA A 1053 -43.55 9.21 -27.73
CA ALA A 1053 -43.86 9.75 -29.05
C ALA A 1053 -43.57 8.76 -30.20
N VAL A 1054 -42.76 7.73 -29.94
CA VAL A 1054 -42.48 6.63 -30.89
C VAL A 1054 -43.70 5.74 -31.15
N HIS A 1055 -44.71 5.75 -30.26
CA HIS A 1055 -45.92 4.96 -30.43
C HIS A 1055 -46.97 5.71 -31.26
N ASP A 1056 -47.55 5.02 -32.24
CA ASP A 1056 -48.66 5.53 -33.05
C ASP A 1056 -49.97 5.67 -32.23
N PRO A 1057 -50.91 6.52 -32.66
CA PRO A 1057 -52.26 6.55 -32.07
C PRO A 1057 -52.96 5.18 -32.13
N GLY A 1058 -53.67 4.83 -31.07
CA GLY A 1058 -54.43 3.58 -30.93
C GLY A 1058 -53.68 2.45 -30.22
N VAL A 1059 -52.80 2.78 -29.26
CA VAL A 1059 -52.09 1.77 -28.45
C VAL A 1059 -53.06 0.93 -27.61
N ASP A 1060 -52.77 -0.35 -27.47
CA ASP A 1060 -53.65 -1.27 -26.73
C ASP A 1060 -53.67 -0.95 -25.22
N THR A 1061 -52.50 -0.76 -24.61
CA THR A 1061 -52.36 -0.47 -23.18
C THR A 1061 -51.33 0.64 -22.93
N VAL A 1062 -51.66 1.59 -22.05
CA VAL A 1062 -50.72 2.59 -21.50
C VAL A 1062 -50.56 2.34 -20.00
N TYR A 1063 -49.33 2.33 -19.52
CA TYR A 1063 -49.03 2.21 -18.10
C TYR A 1063 -48.86 3.59 -17.49
N VAL A 1064 -49.56 3.86 -16.38
CA VAL A 1064 -49.51 5.17 -15.71
C VAL A 1064 -49.04 5.00 -14.28
N ALA A 1065 -47.95 5.70 -13.94
CA ALA A 1065 -47.37 5.69 -12.60
C ALA A 1065 -47.19 7.11 -12.05
N THR A 1066 -46.95 7.24 -10.74
CA THR A 1066 -46.61 8.53 -10.13
C THR A 1066 -45.19 8.94 -10.48
N GLY A 1067 -44.95 10.23 -10.73
CA GLY A 1067 -43.62 10.76 -11.09
C GLY A 1067 -42.75 11.18 -9.90
N THR A 1068 -43.14 10.92 -8.65
CA THR A 1068 -42.43 11.43 -7.45
C THR A 1068 -41.82 10.34 -6.57
N GLU A 1069 -42.50 9.22 -6.36
CA GLU A 1069 -42.07 8.07 -5.53
C GLU A 1069 -42.55 6.81 -6.26
N PHE A 1070 -41.67 6.16 -7.02
CA PHE A 1070 -42.09 5.28 -8.12
C PHE A 1070 -41.66 3.80 -7.99
N PRO A 1071 -41.70 3.16 -6.80
CA PRO A 1071 -41.35 1.75 -6.68
C PRO A 1071 -42.29 0.85 -7.51
N ASP A 1072 -43.56 1.25 -7.62
CA ASP A 1072 -44.56 0.56 -8.44
C ASP A 1072 -44.28 0.69 -9.95
N ALA A 1073 -43.58 1.75 -10.36
CA ALA A 1073 -43.24 2.00 -11.76
C ALA A 1073 -42.11 1.10 -12.26
N LEU A 1074 -41.25 0.56 -11.38
CA LEU A 1074 -40.11 -0.29 -11.77
C LEU A 1074 -40.59 -1.65 -12.29
N ALA A 1075 -41.41 -2.33 -11.49
CA ALA A 1075 -42.08 -3.56 -11.90
C ALA A 1075 -43.02 -3.33 -13.09
N GLY A 1076 -43.69 -2.17 -13.12
CA GLY A 1076 -44.53 -1.75 -14.23
C GLY A 1076 -43.78 -1.47 -15.53
N ALA A 1077 -42.56 -0.91 -15.46
CA ALA A 1077 -41.74 -0.60 -16.63
C ALA A 1077 -41.25 -1.88 -17.32
N ALA A 1078 -40.85 -2.90 -16.55
CA ALA A 1078 -40.54 -4.22 -17.10
C ALA A 1078 -41.76 -4.81 -17.83
N ARG A 1079 -42.95 -4.76 -17.20
CA ARG A 1079 -44.18 -5.25 -17.83
C ARG A 1079 -44.57 -4.46 -19.07
N ALA A 1080 -44.42 -3.13 -19.03
CA ALA A 1080 -44.70 -2.25 -20.15
C ALA A 1080 -43.75 -2.54 -21.33
N GLY A 1081 -42.45 -2.71 -21.06
CA GLY A 1081 -41.47 -3.06 -22.07
C GLY A 1081 -41.74 -4.42 -22.73
N ALA A 1082 -42.10 -5.43 -21.93
CA ALA A 1082 -42.45 -6.77 -22.43
C ALA A 1082 -43.68 -6.77 -23.37
N LEU A 1083 -44.55 -5.76 -23.27
CA LEU A 1083 -45.75 -5.63 -24.11
C LEU A 1083 -45.66 -4.49 -25.14
N ASP A 1084 -44.48 -3.88 -25.31
CA ASP A 1084 -44.27 -2.68 -26.14
C ASP A 1084 -45.27 -1.54 -25.82
N GLY A 1085 -45.59 -1.36 -24.54
CA GLY A 1085 -46.50 -0.34 -24.03
C GLY A 1085 -45.76 0.88 -23.48
N PRO A 1086 -46.25 2.12 -23.70
CA PRO A 1086 -45.65 3.31 -23.14
C PRO A 1086 -45.93 3.44 -21.63
N VAL A 1087 -44.94 3.96 -20.90
CA VAL A 1087 -45.09 4.40 -19.50
C VAL A 1087 -45.21 5.92 -19.44
N LEU A 1088 -46.31 6.41 -18.88
CA LEU A 1088 -46.56 7.84 -18.65
C LEU A 1088 -46.63 8.17 -17.16
N LEU A 1089 -46.18 9.37 -16.82
CA LEU A 1089 -46.12 9.82 -15.43
C LEU A 1089 -47.23 10.83 -15.10
N VAL A 1090 -47.78 10.73 -13.89
CA VAL A 1090 -48.76 11.68 -13.33
C VAL A 1090 -48.34 12.20 -11.96
N LYS A 1091 -49.01 13.26 -11.49
CA LYS A 1091 -48.91 13.70 -10.09
C LYS A 1091 -49.96 12.97 -9.27
N GLN A 1092 -49.71 12.84 -7.97
CA GLN A 1092 -50.62 12.17 -7.03
C GLN A 1092 -52.07 12.70 -7.14
N ASP A 1093 -52.25 14.01 -7.31
CA ASP A 1093 -53.54 14.69 -7.24
C ASP A 1093 -54.06 15.23 -8.59
N ARG A 1094 -53.29 15.12 -9.68
CA ARG A 1094 -53.69 15.62 -11.01
C ARG A 1094 -52.90 14.99 -12.16
N ILE A 1095 -53.52 14.93 -13.33
CA ILE A 1095 -52.84 14.62 -14.60
C ILE A 1095 -52.17 15.91 -15.13
N PRO A 1096 -50.84 15.94 -15.33
CA PRO A 1096 -50.18 17.05 -16.01
C PRO A 1096 -50.78 17.30 -17.40
N ALA A 1097 -50.81 18.56 -17.85
CA ALA A 1097 -51.45 18.91 -19.12
C ALA A 1097 -50.79 18.22 -20.34
N THR A 1098 -49.46 18.04 -20.29
CA THR A 1098 -48.68 17.30 -21.30
C THR A 1098 -49.06 15.83 -21.32
N THR A 1099 -49.06 15.15 -20.16
CA THR A 1099 -49.51 13.75 -20.04
C THR A 1099 -50.95 13.57 -20.54
N ARG A 1100 -51.85 14.50 -20.22
CA ARG A 1100 -53.26 14.44 -20.68
C ARG A 1100 -53.35 14.53 -22.20
N ALA A 1101 -52.65 15.50 -22.81
CA ALA A 1101 -52.64 15.65 -24.26
C ALA A 1101 -52.06 14.42 -24.96
N GLU A 1102 -51.07 13.78 -24.33
CA GLU A 1102 -50.46 12.57 -24.88
C GLU A 1102 -51.39 11.35 -24.79
N LEU A 1103 -52.10 11.16 -23.67
CA LEU A 1103 -53.15 10.13 -23.58
C LEU A 1103 -54.27 10.36 -24.61
N GLU A 1104 -54.64 11.61 -24.89
CA GLU A 1104 -55.60 11.95 -25.94
C GLU A 1104 -55.07 11.64 -27.36
N ARG A 1105 -53.75 11.79 -27.58
CA ARG A 1105 -53.08 11.43 -28.85
C ARG A 1105 -52.99 9.91 -29.02
N LEU A 1106 -52.57 9.21 -27.98
CA LEU A 1106 -52.37 7.75 -27.98
C LEU A 1106 -53.69 7.00 -28.05
N THR A 1107 -54.80 7.59 -27.61
CA THR A 1107 -56.15 6.99 -27.60
C THR A 1107 -56.14 5.53 -27.10
N PRO A 1108 -55.69 5.28 -25.86
CA PRO A 1108 -55.43 3.92 -25.39
C PRO A 1108 -56.70 3.09 -25.25
N GLY A 1109 -56.62 1.81 -25.62
CA GLY A 1109 -57.68 0.83 -25.34
C GLY A 1109 -57.88 0.60 -23.83
N ASN A 1110 -56.76 0.48 -23.10
CA ASN A 1110 -56.70 0.35 -21.66
C ASN A 1110 -55.60 1.23 -21.03
N ILE A 1111 -55.83 1.68 -19.80
CA ILE A 1111 -54.89 2.43 -18.98
C ILE A 1111 -54.66 1.65 -17.70
N VAL A 1112 -53.47 1.05 -17.56
CA VAL A 1112 -53.08 0.33 -16.34
C VAL A 1112 -52.49 1.33 -15.36
N LEU A 1113 -53.21 1.56 -14.27
CA LEU A 1113 -52.81 2.50 -13.22
C LEU A 1113 -52.01 1.78 -12.15
N LEU A 1114 -50.71 2.06 -12.09
CA LEU A 1114 -49.75 1.41 -11.20
C LEU A 1114 -49.67 2.14 -9.86
N GLY A 1115 -50.01 1.42 -8.79
CA GLY A 1115 -49.93 1.91 -7.42
C GLY A 1115 -51.27 2.24 -6.79
N GLY A 1116 -51.28 2.29 -5.46
CA GLY A 1116 -52.48 2.53 -4.66
C GLY A 1116 -52.99 3.98 -4.72
N THR A 1117 -54.10 4.24 -4.02
CA THR A 1117 -54.70 5.59 -3.97
C THR A 1117 -53.83 6.64 -3.28
N GLU A 1118 -52.85 6.21 -2.47
CA GLU A 1118 -51.84 7.09 -1.89
C GLU A 1118 -50.77 7.53 -2.91
N ALA A 1119 -50.44 6.69 -3.90
CA ALA A 1119 -49.53 7.03 -4.98
C ALA A 1119 -50.23 7.86 -6.07
N ILE A 1120 -51.45 7.47 -6.44
CA ILE A 1120 -52.28 8.18 -7.43
C ILE A 1120 -53.72 8.20 -6.95
N SER A 1121 -54.25 9.39 -6.66
CA SER A 1121 -55.58 9.55 -6.05
C SER A 1121 -56.72 9.00 -6.92
N ALA A 1122 -57.84 8.65 -6.28
CA ALA A 1122 -59.06 8.24 -6.97
C ALA A 1122 -59.62 9.34 -7.90
N GLY A 1123 -59.28 10.62 -7.65
CA GLY A 1123 -59.63 11.73 -8.54
C GLY A 1123 -58.89 11.65 -9.88
N VAL A 1124 -57.59 11.32 -9.84
CA VAL A 1124 -56.79 11.10 -11.06
C VAL A 1124 -57.28 9.89 -11.84
N GLU A 1125 -57.63 8.79 -11.14
CA GLU A 1125 -58.22 7.60 -11.77
C GLU A 1125 -59.53 7.91 -12.50
N ALA A 1126 -60.42 8.68 -11.86
CA ALA A 1126 -61.68 9.12 -12.49
C ALA A 1126 -61.43 10.02 -13.72
N ASP A 1127 -60.42 10.90 -13.66
CA ASP A 1127 -60.01 11.75 -14.77
C ASP A 1127 -59.40 10.95 -15.94
N LEU A 1128 -58.67 9.87 -15.66
CA LEU A 1128 -58.15 8.92 -16.66
C LEU A 1128 -59.27 8.10 -17.29
N GLY A 1129 -60.30 7.74 -16.52
CA GLY A 1129 -61.49 7.01 -17.00
C GLY A 1129 -62.31 7.77 -18.04
N ALA A 1130 -62.08 9.07 -18.20
CA ALA A 1130 -62.64 9.86 -19.29
C ALA A 1130 -61.88 9.71 -20.62
N LEU A 1131 -60.67 9.14 -20.59
CA LEU A 1131 -59.75 9.01 -21.72
C LEU A 1131 -59.59 7.56 -22.22
N GLY A 1132 -59.91 6.57 -21.38
CA GLY A 1132 -59.85 5.14 -21.71
C GLY A 1132 -60.43 4.28 -20.59
N THR A 1133 -60.44 2.95 -20.77
CA THR A 1133 -60.71 2.01 -19.67
C THR A 1133 -59.55 2.09 -18.68
N VAL A 1134 -59.82 2.08 -17.36
CA VAL A 1134 -58.76 2.16 -16.34
C VAL A 1134 -58.81 0.93 -15.47
N ASP A 1135 -57.70 0.20 -15.41
CA ASP A 1135 -57.48 -0.93 -14.52
C ASP A 1135 -56.37 -0.58 -13.51
N ARG A 1136 -56.71 -0.44 -12.23
CA ARG A 1136 -55.72 -0.16 -11.20
C ARG A 1136 -55.10 -1.46 -10.68
N VAL A 1137 -53.77 -1.53 -10.71
CA VAL A 1137 -52.97 -2.60 -10.10
C VAL A 1137 -52.26 -2.03 -8.88
N SER A 1138 -52.63 -2.52 -7.69
CA SER A 1138 -52.07 -2.03 -6.43
C SER A 1138 -52.12 -3.07 -5.32
N GLY A 1139 -51.08 -3.11 -4.50
CA GLY A 1139 -51.03 -3.85 -3.25
C GLY A 1139 -51.19 -2.95 -2.02
N ILE A 1140 -51.13 -3.58 -0.83
CA ILE A 1140 -51.10 -2.87 0.46
C ILE A 1140 -49.80 -2.08 0.69
N ASP A 1141 -48.75 -2.44 -0.03
CA ASP A 1141 -47.44 -1.80 -0.07
C ASP A 1141 -46.78 -2.06 -1.45
N ARG A 1142 -45.59 -1.49 -1.66
CA ARG A 1142 -44.83 -1.60 -2.92
C ARG A 1142 -44.47 -3.04 -3.30
N TYR A 1143 -44.26 -3.91 -2.33
CA TYR A 1143 -43.91 -5.31 -2.55
C TYR A 1143 -45.11 -6.11 -3.04
N ALA A 1144 -46.27 -5.89 -2.41
CA ALA A 1144 -47.53 -6.46 -2.85
C ALA A 1144 -48.01 -5.87 -4.19
N THR A 1145 -47.68 -4.62 -4.51
CA THR A 1145 -47.94 -4.06 -5.86
C THR A 1145 -47.07 -4.74 -6.91
N ALA A 1146 -45.76 -4.91 -6.68
CA ALA A 1146 -44.89 -5.64 -7.61
C ALA A 1146 -45.37 -7.08 -7.84
N ALA A 1147 -45.75 -7.79 -6.77
CA ALA A 1147 -46.35 -9.13 -6.86
C ALA A 1147 -47.74 -9.15 -7.54
N ALA A 1148 -48.49 -8.04 -7.51
CA ALA A 1148 -49.75 -7.91 -8.23
C ALA A 1148 -49.53 -7.65 -9.73
N ILE A 1149 -48.51 -6.87 -10.09
CA ILE A 1149 -48.10 -6.63 -11.48
C ILE A 1149 -47.62 -7.95 -12.12
N SER A 1150 -46.94 -8.81 -11.37
CA SER A 1150 -46.47 -10.10 -11.87
C SER A 1150 -47.56 -11.17 -12.03
N GLN A 1151 -48.81 -10.93 -11.58
CA GLN A 1151 -49.91 -11.90 -11.74
C GLN A 1151 -50.25 -12.19 -13.21
N ASP A 1152 -49.85 -11.30 -14.12
CA ASP A 1152 -50.05 -11.49 -15.56
C ASP A 1152 -49.05 -12.48 -16.18
N TYR A 1153 -48.07 -12.99 -15.41
CA TYR A 1153 -47.12 -14.02 -15.83
C TYR A 1153 -47.59 -15.39 -15.33
N GLU A 1154 -47.51 -16.39 -16.21
CA GLU A 1154 -47.89 -17.77 -15.90
C GLU A 1154 -46.81 -18.47 -15.03
N PRO A 1155 -47.19 -19.46 -14.20
CA PRO A 1155 -46.22 -20.34 -13.53
C PRO A 1155 -45.26 -21.03 -14.51
N GLY A 1156 -44.03 -21.26 -14.09
CA GLY A 1156 -42.94 -21.79 -14.91
C GLY A 1156 -42.26 -20.74 -15.79
N THR A 1157 -42.27 -19.47 -15.38
CA THR A 1157 -41.62 -18.38 -16.15
C THR A 1157 -40.12 -18.65 -16.31
N GLY A 1158 -39.53 -18.17 -17.41
CA GLY A 1158 -38.11 -18.43 -17.69
C GLY A 1158 -37.17 -17.80 -16.67
N VAL A 1159 -37.45 -16.55 -16.29
CA VAL A 1159 -36.64 -15.76 -15.36
C VAL A 1159 -37.53 -14.84 -14.53
N ALA A 1160 -37.18 -14.62 -13.27
CA ALA A 1160 -37.72 -13.56 -12.43
C ALA A 1160 -36.58 -12.70 -11.87
N PHE A 1161 -36.76 -11.40 -11.79
CA PHE A 1161 -35.77 -10.46 -11.27
C PHE A 1161 -36.15 -10.02 -9.87
N VAL A 1162 -35.16 -9.91 -8.98
CA VAL A 1162 -35.33 -9.45 -7.59
C VAL A 1162 -34.43 -8.26 -7.35
N ALA A 1163 -35.02 -7.15 -6.91
CA ALA A 1163 -34.27 -5.95 -6.56
C ALA A 1163 -34.75 -5.37 -5.22
N THR A 1164 -33.94 -4.50 -4.62
CA THR A 1164 -34.34 -3.84 -3.38
C THR A 1164 -35.52 -2.88 -3.57
N GLY A 1165 -36.38 -2.82 -2.56
CA GLY A 1165 -37.56 -1.98 -2.50
C GLY A 1165 -37.31 -0.56 -2.00
N LEU A 1166 -36.05 -0.16 -1.77
CA LEU A 1166 -35.69 1.07 -1.04
C LEU A 1166 -34.82 2.07 -1.82
N ASP A 1167 -33.79 1.62 -2.55
CA ASP A 1167 -32.97 2.44 -3.47
C ASP A 1167 -32.84 1.70 -4.81
N PHE A 1168 -33.20 2.30 -5.93
CA PHE A 1168 -33.57 1.54 -7.14
C PHE A 1168 -32.72 1.75 -8.41
N PRO A 1169 -31.46 2.19 -8.35
CA PRO A 1169 -30.68 2.36 -9.58
C PRO A 1169 -30.41 1.02 -10.28
N ASP A 1170 -30.26 -0.08 -9.54
CA ASP A 1170 -30.04 -1.41 -10.10
C ASP A 1170 -31.32 -1.99 -10.72
N ALA A 1171 -32.46 -1.77 -10.05
CA ALA A 1171 -33.78 -2.17 -10.54
C ALA A 1171 -34.15 -1.47 -11.85
N LEU A 1172 -33.63 -0.27 -12.09
CA LEU A 1172 -33.88 0.52 -13.28
C LEU A 1172 -33.21 -0.09 -14.53
N ALA A 1173 -31.92 -0.37 -14.46
CA ALA A 1173 -31.21 -1.04 -15.55
C ALA A 1173 -31.73 -2.47 -15.74
N GLY A 1174 -32.02 -3.16 -14.64
CA GLY A 1174 -32.61 -4.49 -14.64
C GLY A 1174 -34.03 -4.55 -15.21
N ALA A 1175 -34.85 -3.50 -15.06
CA ALA A 1175 -36.21 -3.47 -15.61
C ALA A 1175 -36.23 -3.50 -17.14
N ALA A 1176 -35.24 -2.89 -17.81
CA ALA A 1176 -35.11 -2.98 -19.26
C ALA A 1176 -34.81 -4.42 -19.69
N ARG A 1177 -33.84 -5.07 -19.04
CA ARG A 1177 -33.52 -6.49 -19.29
C ARG A 1177 -34.69 -7.41 -18.98
N ALA A 1178 -35.38 -7.19 -17.87
CA ALA A 1178 -36.56 -7.96 -17.49
C ALA A 1178 -37.69 -7.82 -18.50
N GLY A 1179 -37.93 -6.61 -19.02
CA GLY A 1179 -38.89 -6.38 -20.10
C GLY A 1179 -38.52 -7.14 -21.37
N HIS A 1180 -37.25 -7.12 -21.77
CA HIS A 1180 -36.77 -7.84 -22.95
C HIS A 1180 -36.91 -9.37 -22.83
N LEU A 1181 -36.65 -9.92 -21.64
CA LEU A 1181 -36.75 -11.36 -21.37
C LEU A 1181 -38.16 -11.82 -21.01
N GLU A 1182 -39.15 -10.93 -21.07
CA GLU A 1182 -40.52 -11.19 -20.62
C GLU A 1182 -40.58 -11.74 -19.17
N GLY A 1183 -39.73 -11.21 -18.28
CA GLY A 1183 -39.65 -11.59 -16.86
C GLY A 1183 -40.24 -10.53 -15.91
N PRO A 1184 -40.85 -10.92 -14.78
CA PRO A 1184 -41.30 -9.97 -13.77
C PRO A 1184 -40.14 -9.43 -12.94
N VAL A 1185 -40.24 -8.17 -12.49
CA VAL A 1185 -39.39 -7.60 -11.44
C VAL A 1185 -40.17 -7.60 -10.13
N LEU A 1186 -39.64 -8.30 -9.13
CA LEU A 1186 -40.14 -8.35 -7.77
C LEU A 1186 -39.23 -7.56 -6.84
N LEU A 1187 -39.82 -7.04 -5.76
CA LEU A 1187 -39.10 -6.20 -4.79
C LEU A 1187 -38.91 -6.92 -3.46
N VAL A 1188 -37.73 -6.77 -2.85
CA VAL A 1188 -37.40 -7.28 -1.51
C VAL A 1188 -36.94 -6.18 -0.56
N LYS A 1189 -36.86 -6.46 0.73
CA LYS A 1189 -36.11 -5.60 1.65
C LYS A 1189 -34.65 -6.05 1.64
N PRO A 1190 -33.68 -5.17 1.94
CA PRO A 1190 -32.28 -5.56 1.98
C PRO A 1190 -32.00 -6.79 2.83
N ASP A 1191 -32.73 -6.96 3.94
CA ASP A 1191 -32.49 -7.98 4.96
C ASP A 1191 -33.48 -9.16 4.93
N ARG A 1192 -34.56 -9.11 4.12
CA ARG A 1192 -35.59 -10.16 4.11
C ARG A 1192 -36.53 -10.12 2.91
N ILE A 1193 -37.07 -11.28 2.55
CA ILE A 1193 -38.13 -11.41 1.54
C ILE A 1193 -39.50 -11.07 2.16
N PRO A 1194 -40.23 -10.05 1.68
CA PRO A 1194 -41.61 -9.80 2.09
C PRO A 1194 -42.52 -10.97 1.71
N ARG A 1195 -43.50 -11.29 2.56
CA ARG A 1195 -44.40 -12.43 2.35
C ARG A 1195 -45.12 -12.43 0.98
N ALA A 1196 -45.46 -11.25 0.46
CA ALA A 1196 -46.10 -11.12 -0.85
C ALA A 1196 -45.13 -11.49 -1.99
N THR A 1197 -43.87 -11.09 -1.88
CA THR A 1197 -42.80 -11.44 -2.82
C THR A 1197 -42.48 -12.93 -2.77
N LEU A 1198 -42.37 -13.51 -1.56
CA LEU A 1198 -42.10 -14.94 -1.38
C LEU A 1198 -43.20 -15.81 -2.01
N ALA A 1199 -44.47 -15.53 -1.68
CA ALA A 1199 -45.60 -16.28 -2.24
C ALA A 1199 -45.69 -16.16 -3.76
N GLU A 1200 -45.19 -15.05 -4.31
CA GLU A 1200 -45.18 -14.83 -5.75
C GLU A 1200 -44.01 -15.53 -6.44
N LEU A 1201 -42.82 -15.55 -5.85
CA LEU A 1201 -41.70 -16.38 -6.32
C LEU A 1201 -42.08 -17.87 -6.33
N GLU A 1202 -42.79 -18.34 -5.30
CA GLU A 1202 -43.34 -19.70 -5.23
C GLU A 1202 -44.40 -19.97 -6.32
N ARG A 1203 -45.24 -18.98 -6.66
CA ARG A 1203 -46.26 -19.13 -7.71
C ARG A 1203 -45.64 -19.11 -9.12
N LEU A 1204 -44.64 -18.26 -9.33
CA LEU A 1204 -44.01 -18.06 -10.64
C LEU A 1204 -43.18 -19.25 -11.06
N GLU A 1205 -42.64 -20.04 -10.10
CA GLU A 1205 -41.79 -21.21 -10.36
C GLU A 1205 -40.71 -20.88 -11.41
N ALA A 1206 -40.03 -19.74 -11.22
CA ALA A 1206 -39.11 -19.21 -12.22
C ALA A 1206 -37.87 -20.10 -12.29
N ARG A 1207 -37.48 -20.58 -13.48
CA ARG A 1207 -36.30 -21.45 -13.60
C ARG A 1207 -35.01 -20.76 -13.17
N GLN A 1208 -34.95 -19.45 -13.34
CA GLN A 1208 -33.85 -18.60 -12.96
C GLN A 1208 -34.36 -17.40 -12.17
N ILE A 1209 -33.68 -17.04 -11.08
CA ILE A 1209 -33.94 -15.83 -10.30
C ILE A 1209 -32.68 -14.96 -10.33
N VAL A 1210 -32.81 -13.76 -10.90
CA VAL A 1210 -31.71 -12.81 -11.02
C VAL A 1210 -31.82 -11.75 -9.92
N ILE A 1211 -30.86 -11.70 -9.02
CA ILE A 1211 -30.74 -10.65 -8.00
C ILE A 1211 -30.00 -9.45 -8.62
N LEU A 1212 -30.57 -8.25 -8.46
CA LEU A 1212 -30.06 -7.00 -8.98
C LEU A 1212 -29.51 -6.14 -7.82
N GLY A 1213 -28.20 -5.88 -7.84
CA GLY A 1213 -27.49 -5.07 -6.86
C GLY A 1213 -26.64 -5.89 -5.89
N GLY A 1214 -25.72 -5.20 -5.20
CA GLY A 1214 -24.80 -5.82 -4.23
C GLY A 1214 -25.45 -6.22 -2.91
N PHE A 1215 -24.64 -6.77 -2.00
CA PHE A 1215 -25.11 -7.31 -0.71
C PHE A 1215 -25.73 -6.27 0.22
N THR A 1216 -25.42 -4.98 0.05
CA THR A 1216 -26.08 -3.88 0.78
C THR A 1216 -27.50 -3.61 0.28
N ALA A 1217 -27.77 -3.86 -1.00
CA ALA A 1217 -29.10 -3.72 -1.60
C ALA A 1217 -29.97 -4.95 -1.34
N VAL A 1218 -29.40 -6.15 -1.49
CA VAL A 1218 -30.04 -7.45 -1.24
C VAL A 1218 -29.02 -8.37 -0.56
N SER A 1219 -29.19 -8.66 0.73
CA SER A 1219 -28.22 -9.40 1.54
C SER A 1219 -28.05 -10.85 1.14
N ALA A 1220 -26.94 -11.46 1.58
CA ALA A 1220 -26.69 -12.90 1.42
C ALA A 1220 -27.80 -13.74 2.09
N ASP A 1221 -28.37 -13.29 3.22
CA ASP A 1221 -29.52 -13.95 3.84
C ASP A 1221 -30.74 -14.01 2.92
N VAL A 1222 -30.98 -12.95 2.13
CA VAL A 1222 -32.09 -12.92 1.17
C VAL A 1222 -31.80 -13.85 0.00
N GLU A 1223 -30.57 -13.85 -0.51
CA GLU A 1223 -30.13 -14.77 -1.55
C GLU A 1223 -30.23 -16.23 -1.13
N ALA A 1224 -29.76 -16.59 0.07
CA ALA A 1224 -29.89 -17.93 0.63
C ALA A 1224 -31.36 -18.34 0.79
N GLN A 1225 -32.24 -17.42 1.19
CA GLN A 1225 -33.69 -17.67 1.24
C GLN A 1225 -34.30 -17.92 -0.15
N ILE A 1226 -33.77 -17.28 -1.20
CA ILE A 1226 -34.20 -17.50 -2.59
C ILE A 1226 -33.66 -18.84 -3.11
N ALA A 1227 -32.38 -19.14 -2.88
CA ALA A 1227 -31.74 -20.40 -3.32
C ALA A 1227 -32.36 -21.63 -2.63
N ALA A 1228 -32.85 -21.46 -1.39
CA ALA A 1228 -33.56 -22.51 -0.65
C ALA A 1228 -35.01 -22.75 -1.13
N LEU A 1229 -35.50 -22.01 -2.12
CA LEU A 1229 -36.82 -22.28 -2.71
C LEU A 1229 -36.77 -23.61 -3.47
N ILE A 1230 -37.71 -24.49 -3.18
CA ILE A 1230 -37.91 -25.74 -3.91
C ILE A 1230 -39.30 -25.67 -4.53
N TYR A 1231 -39.37 -25.69 -5.86
CA TYR A 1231 -40.65 -25.75 -6.57
C TYR A 1231 -41.12 -27.20 -6.61
N GLY A 1232 -42.36 -27.46 -6.18
CA GLY A 1232 -42.86 -28.83 -5.99
C GLY A 1232 -43.04 -29.63 -7.29
N ASP A 1233 -42.92 -30.95 -7.20
CA ASP A 1233 -43.25 -31.96 -8.24
C ASP A 1233 -44.70 -31.90 -8.76
#